data_AF-I1PMI4-F1
#
_entry.id   AF-I1PMI4-F1
#
_cell.length_a   1.000
_cell.length_b   1.000
_cell.length_c   1.000
_cell.angle_alpha   90.00
_cell.angle_beta   90.00
_cell.angle_gamma   90.00
#
_symmetry.space_group_name_H-M   'P 1'
#
loop_
_entity.id
_entity.type
_entity.pdbx_description
1 polymer ?
#
loop_
_entity_poly.entity_id
_entity_poly.type
_entity_poly.pdbx_seq_one_letter_code
_entity_poly.pdbx_strand_id
1 'polypeptide(L)'
;MAVLLRPAAAIAGGRQVWPVAEDHHRQLRDEAEAEAASQRLVEAVARGDAREAGELLASGRADVNYAGVVWLKARRVAEAALRDGAAAELRAAHEEIRADVSPLFLAAGNGDAALVRALLAKGADVNGKVFRGYPATAAAREGRAEVAALLVRAGASQPACEEAVVEAALQGQAALAVIFMGSDLVRPRVAVHALVSAAARGFVDVVDSLIKCGADPNATSRVLLRSLKPSLHANVDCTALFAAIVSRQIAVVRQLLQAGVKRDTKVRLGAWSWDTATGEELRVGAGLADPYDAVWCAVEYYESTGAILRMLLQNGYSSGATHLGRNLLHHAVLCGSAGAVQTLLASGVDHEVAVKTSRSSRSRPVHMAARLGQPEILEMLIGKGCDVNARAEGGDVAAILAARHKREDCLRILVSAGADVALLNSAGESAASVACSGGWKAGFERAVLGVIRSGTIPRSSDRNVFSPMMFTARCGDAAAMEVLLAQPDVDVDEQDVDGCSPIMAAAKEGNVDAFRALVFAGANVKLSNKRGETAIGLAQQSKKRDLFEQVMLEFALEKGMPGGFYALHCASRRGDTAAVRHLASAGCDVNIPDGDGYTPLMLAARKGHAAVCELLISYGARCDTRTPRGETALSLARATAAFNKAEDVIMDELGRQLVLGGAHVKKHTKCGRGKPHGKSLRMVAAAGVLRWGGSGRRNVVCREAELGGSSAFQLHRQRRGCDAYEPGLFRVATATGREVHFVCQGGEEEAELWVRGIRAVTRAVYGKRGKE
;
A
#
# COMPACT_ATOMS: atom_id res chain seq x y z
N MET A 1 23.60 7.25 -48.39
CA MET A 1 24.03 8.57 -48.88
C MET A 1 25.54 8.60 -49.00
N ALA A 2 26.07 8.40 -50.21
CA ALA A 2 27.40 8.82 -50.65
C ALA A 2 27.46 8.58 -52.16
N VAL A 3 27.14 9.61 -52.95
CA VAL A 3 27.32 9.62 -54.42
C VAL A 3 28.40 10.65 -54.71
N LEU A 4 29.48 10.19 -55.33
CA LEU A 4 30.58 11.01 -55.83
C LEU A 4 30.21 11.66 -57.17
N LEU A 5 30.72 12.88 -57.33
CA LEU A 5 30.42 13.88 -58.34
C LEU A 5 31.18 13.71 -59.67
N ARG A 6 30.45 14.02 -60.76
CA ARG A 6 30.86 14.83 -61.95
C ARG A 6 31.81 14.22 -63.02
N PRO A 7 31.93 14.84 -64.23
CA PRO A 7 31.11 15.89 -64.87
C PRO A 7 30.73 15.62 -66.35
N ALA A 8 29.82 16.46 -66.84
CA ALA A 8 29.54 16.67 -68.26
C ALA A 8 30.66 17.47 -68.97
N ALA A 9 30.97 17.11 -70.20
CA ALA A 9 31.66 17.94 -71.18
C ALA A 9 30.90 17.92 -72.50
N ALA A 10 30.50 19.09 -72.98
CA ALA A 10 29.99 19.33 -74.31
C ALA A 10 31.15 19.47 -75.30
N ILE A 11 30.98 19.04 -76.55
CA ILE A 11 31.48 19.71 -77.77
C ILE A 11 30.64 19.25 -78.98
N ALA A 12 30.46 20.21 -79.87
CA ALA A 12 29.63 20.29 -81.05
C ALA A 12 29.91 19.28 -82.18
N GLY A 13 28.89 19.10 -83.02
CA GLY A 13 29.03 19.28 -84.47
C GLY A 13 29.42 18.04 -85.28
N GLY A 14 28.42 17.46 -85.96
CA GLY A 14 28.67 16.52 -87.05
C GLY A 14 27.43 15.71 -87.39
N ARG A 15 26.57 16.23 -88.27
CA ARG A 15 25.58 15.40 -88.97
C ARG A 15 26.34 14.39 -89.82
N GLN A 16 26.45 13.16 -89.35
CA GLN A 16 26.75 12.00 -90.17
C GLN A 16 25.49 11.14 -90.16
N VAL A 17 24.70 11.29 -91.21
CA VAL A 17 23.57 10.39 -91.52
C VAL A 17 24.19 9.08 -91.97
N TRP A 18 24.31 8.13 -91.05
CA TRP A 18 24.50 6.73 -91.40
C TRP A 18 23.11 6.12 -91.61
N PRO A 19 22.89 5.35 -92.69
CA PRO A 19 21.64 4.62 -92.87
C PRO A 19 21.60 3.50 -91.82
N VAL A 20 20.94 3.73 -90.69
CA VAL A 20 20.59 2.65 -89.76
C VAL A 20 19.56 1.80 -90.48
N ALA A 21 19.97 0.59 -90.85
CA ALA A 21 19.20 -0.38 -91.60
C ALA A 21 17.81 -0.60 -90.97
N GLU A 22 16.78 -0.60 -91.81
CA GLU A 22 15.39 -0.91 -91.43
C GLU A 22 15.27 -2.25 -90.66
N ASP A 23 16.23 -3.16 -90.84
CA ASP A 23 16.31 -4.43 -90.13
C ASP A 23 16.56 -4.29 -88.62
N HIS A 24 17.32 -3.29 -88.17
CA HIS A 24 17.54 -3.04 -86.74
C HIS A 24 16.28 -2.45 -86.08
N HIS A 25 15.51 -1.65 -86.81
CA HIS A 25 14.22 -1.13 -86.35
C HIS A 25 13.10 -2.17 -86.37
N ARG A 26 13.15 -3.16 -87.27
CA ARG A 26 12.24 -4.32 -87.25
C ARG A 26 12.54 -5.25 -86.09
N GLN A 27 13.81 -5.60 -85.86
CA GLN A 27 14.22 -6.39 -84.69
C GLN A 27 13.81 -5.72 -83.37
N LEU A 28 14.07 -4.43 -83.19
CA LEU A 28 13.65 -3.70 -81.98
C LEU A 28 12.13 -3.62 -81.80
N ARG A 29 11.35 -3.63 -82.90
CA ARG A 29 9.88 -3.67 -82.83
C ARG A 29 9.37 -5.07 -82.50
N ASP A 30 9.92 -6.11 -83.11
CA ASP A 30 9.56 -7.50 -82.85
C ASP A 30 9.92 -7.91 -81.41
N GLU A 31 11.06 -7.43 -80.90
CA GLU A 31 11.47 -7.60 -79.50
C GLU A 31 10.52 -6.86 -78.53
N ALA A 32 10.15 -5.61 -78.83
CA ALA A 32 9.20 -4.84 -78.02
C ALA A 32 7.77 -5.43 -78.06
N GLU A 33 7.34 -5.97 -79.20
CA GLU A 33 6.05 -6.65 -79.34
C GLU A 33 6.03 -7.99 -78.59
N ALA A 34 7.13 -8.76 -78.64
CA ALA A 34 7.28 -9.99 -77.87
C ALA A 34 7.31 -9.72 -76.36
N GLU A 35 8.03 -8.69 -75.91
CA GLU A 35 8.05 -8.27 -74.51
C GLU A 35 6.66 -7.80 -74.04
N ALA A 36 5.96 -6.98 -74.85
CA ALA A 36 4.60 -6.55 -74.54
C ALA A 36 3.62 -7.74 -74.50
N ALA A 37 3.74 -8.72 -75.39
CA ALA A 37 2.94 -9.95 -75.35
C ALA A 37 3.23 -10.79 -74.10
N SER A 38 4.50 -10.83 -73.66
CA SER A 38 4.93 -11.54 -72.46
C SER A 38 4.43 -10.88 -71.17
N GLN A 39 4.49 -9.55 -71.08
CA GLN A 39 3.89 -8.79 -69.97
C GLN A 39 2.36 -8.94 -69.95
N ARG A 40 1.69 -8.90 -71.11
CA ARG A 40 0.24 -9.16 -71.21
C ARG A 40 -0.14 -10.56 -70.76
N LEU A 41 0.70 -11.57 -71.04
CA LEU A 41 0.50 -12.92 -70.54
C LEU A 41 0.55 -12.95 -69.00
N VAL A 42 1.58 -12.36 -68.39
CA VAL A 42 1.70 -12.27 -66.92
C VAL A 42 0.46 -11.56 -66.31
N GLU A 43 0.02 -10.46 -66.91
CA GLU A 43 -1.17 -9.73 -66.46
C GLU A 43 -2.48 -10.51 -66.62
N ALA A 44 -2.65 -11.23 -67.74
CA ALA A 44 -3.80 -12.09 -67.98
C ALA A 44 -3.89 -13.20 -66.93
N VAL A 45 -2.76 -13.86 -66.63
CA VAL A 45 -2.69 -14.89 -65.58
C VAL A 45 -2.95 -14.27 -64.20
N ALA A 46 -2.41 -13.09 -63.90
CA ALA A 46 -2.66 -12.40 -62.63
C ALA A 46 -4.14 -12.06 -62.42
N ARG A 47 -4.87 -11.70 -63.48
CA ARG A 47 -6.32 -11.44 -63.46
C ARG A 47 -7.16 -12.72 -63.40
N GLY A 48 -6.56 -13.89 -63.65
CA GLY A 48 -7.27 -15.17 -63.78
C GLY A 48 -8.00 -15.33 -65.11
N ASP A 49 -7.63 -14.57 -66.15
CA ASP A 49 -8.22 -14.69 -67.49
C ASP A 49 -7.55 -15.84 -68.26
N ALA A 50 -8.04 -17.06 -68.02
CA ALA A 50 -7.56 -18.26 -68.68
C ALA A 50 -7.75 -18.24 -70.21
N ARG A 51 -8.70 -17.44 -70.73
CA ARG A 51 -8.96 -17.34 -72.18
C ARG A 51 -7.90 -16.49 -72.85
N GLU A 52 -7.65 -15.28 -72.35
CA GLU A 52 -6.60 -14.40 -72.87
C GLU A 52 -5.22 -15.07 -72.72
N ALA A 53 -4.95 -15.70 -71.56
CA ALA A 53 -3.71 -16.45 -71.37
C ALA A 53 -3.56 -17.61 -72.37
N GLY A 54 -4.64 -18.37 -72.62
CA GLY A 54 -4.64 -19.46 -73.61
C GLY A 54 -4.41 -18.97 -75.04
N GLU A 55 -5.05 -17.86 -75.44
CA GLU A 55 -4.86 -17.23 -76.76
C GLU A 55 -3.40 -16.76 -76.96
N LEU A 56 -2.81 -16.12 -75.94
CA LEU A 56 -1.41 -15.67 -75.96
C LEU A 56 -0.43 -16.85 -76.03
N LEU A 57 -0.69 -17.94 -75.31
CA LEU A 57 0.12 -19.17 -75.37
C LEU A 57 0.01 -19.89 -76.72
N ALA A 58 -1.17 -19.88 -77.35
CA ALA A 58 -1.38 -20.44 -78.68
C ALA A 58 -0.66 -19.63 -79.76
N SER A 59 -0.57 -18.30 -79.60
CA SER A 59 0.12 -17.40 -80.54
C SER A 59 1.62 -17.64 -80.65
N GLY A 60 2.25 -18.21 -79.61
CA GLY A 60 3.69 -18.48 -79.54
C GLY A 60 4.58 -17.24 -79.46
N ARG A 61 4.01 -16.04 -79.32
CA ARG A 61 4.74 -14.75 -79.29
C ARG A 61 5.19 -14.33 -77.90
N ALA A 62 4.61 -14.90 -76.85
CA ALA A 62 4.94 -14.59 -75.47
C ALA A 62 5.99 -15.58 -74.94
N ASP A 63 7.03 -15.06 -74.30
CA ASP A 63 7.97 -15.86 -73.52
C ASP A 63 7.30 -16.30 -72.21
N VAL A 64 7.14 -17.62 -72.05
CA VAL A 64 6.50 -18.23 -70.88
C VAL A 64 7.33 -18.12 -69.60
N ASN A 65 8.62 -17.76 -69.73
CA ASN A 65 9.55 -17.56 -68.62
C ASN A 65 9.82 -16.09 -68.30
N TYR A 66 9.16 -15.17 -69.01
CA TYR A 66 9.27 -13.74 -68.74
C TYR A 66 8.85 -13.40 -67.31
N ALA A 67 9.68 -12.62 -66.61
CA ALA A 67 9.39 -12.13 -65.27
C ALA A 67 8.81 -10.71 -65.37
N GLY A 68 7.49 -10.59 -65.21
CA GLY A 68 6.76 -9.33 -65.33
C GLY A 68 6.30 -8.78 -63.98
N VAL A 69 6.20 -7.45 -63.88
CA VAL A 69 5.74 -6.78 -62.66
C VAL A 69 4.22 -6.84 -62.57
N VAL A 70 3.66 -7.47 -61.53
CA VAL A 70 2.22 -7.40 -61.22
C VAL A 70 1.97 -7.23 -59.72
N TRP A 71 0.73 -6.88 -59.39
CA TRP A 71 0.23 -6.91 -58.01
C TRP A 71 -0.11 -8.35 -57.62
N LEU A 72 0.75 -8.96 -56.82
CA LEU A 72 0.56 -10.29 -56.26
C LEU A 72 -0.23 -10.19 -54.96
N LYS A 73 -1.36 -10.90 -54.91
CA LYS A 73 -2.12 -11.14 -53.69
C LYS A 73 -1.66 -12.45 -53.08
N ALA A 74 -0.82 -12.39 -52.05
CA ALA A 74 -0.24 -13.58 -51.43
C ALA A 74 -0.84 -13.85 -50.04
N ARG A 75 -1.28 -15.08 -49.80
CA ARG A 75 -1.75 -15.52 -48.48
C ARG A 75 -0.60 -15.53 -47.46
N ARG A 76 -0.88 -14.99 -46.28
CA ARG A 76 0.05 -14.95 -45.16
C ARG A 76 -0.68 -15.25 -43.86
N VAL A 77 -0.32 -16.35 -43.21
CA VAL A 77 -0.71 -16.60 -41.83
C VAL A 77 0.32 -15.97 -40.89
N ALA A 78 -0.11 -14.88 -40.23
CA ALA A 78 0.69 -14.15 -39.27
C ALA A 78 0.06 -14.19 -37.88
N GLU A 79 0.89 -14.01 -36.87
CA GLU A 79 0.45 -13.78 -35.50
C GLU A 79 -0.29 -12.44 -35.44
N ALA A 80 -1.59 -12.49 -35.19
CA ALA A 80 -2.45 -11.32 -35.09
C ALA A 80 -2.35 -10.66 -33.71
N ALA A 81 -2.24 -11.47 -32.66
CA ALA A 81 -2.07 -10.99 -31.29
C ALA A 81 -1.32 -12.02 -30.45
N LEU A 82 -0.30 -11.54 -29.72
CA LEU A 82 0.23 -12.26 -28.58
C LEU A 82 -0.61 -11.90 -27.36
N ARG A 83 -1.04 -12.89 -26.59
CA ARG A 83 -1.82 -12.71 -25.36
C ARG A 83 -1.03 -13.27 -24.18
N ASP A 84 -1.27 -12.72 -23.01
CA ASP A 84 -0.68 -13.26 -21.79
C ASP A 84 -1.33 -14.60 -21.44
N GLY A 85 -0.50 -15.61 -21.16
CA GLY A 85 -0.97 -16.95 -20.78
C GLY A 85 -1.73 -17.76 -21.84
N ALA A 86 -1.88 -17.29 -23.07
CA ALA A 86 -2.61 -17.99 -24.14
C ALA A 86 -1.77 -18.17 -25.41
N ALA A 87 -2.15 -19.15 -26.23
CA ALA A 87 -1.53 -19.39 -27.52
C ALA A 87 -1.64 -18.14 -28.42
N ALA A 88 -0.64 -17.95 -29.29
CA ALA A 88 -0.67 -16.87 -30.27
C ALA A 88 -1.87 -17.05 -31.22
N GLU A 89 -2.66 -15.98 -31.39
CA GLU A 89 -3.79 -16.01 -32.31
C GLU A 89 -3.25 -15.83 -33.74
N LEU A 90 -3.43 -16.83 -34.58
CA LEU A 90 -3.05 -16.77 -35.99
C LEU A 90 -4.22 -16.28 -36.84
N ARG A 91 -3.96 -15.33 -37.74
CA ARG A 91 -4.94 -14.92 -38.76
C ARG A 91 -4.33 -15.05 -40.14
N ALA A 92 -5.10 -15.61 -41.05
CA ALA A 92 -4.81 -15.59 -42.47
C ALA A 92 -5.23 -14.22 -43.03
N ALA A 93 -4.28 -13.51 -43.62
CA ALA A 93 -4.53 -12.29 -44.38
C ALA A 93 -3.92 -12.44 -45.77
N HIS A 94 -4.31 -11.56 -46.68
CA HIS A 94 -3.65 -11.44 -47.98
C HIS A 94 -2.86 -10.13 -47.99
N GLU A 95 -1.60 -10.22 -48.41
CA GLU A 95 -0.72 -9.08 -48.61
C GLU A 95 -0.66 -8.77 -50.10
N GLU A 96 -0.90 -7.52 -50.48
CA GLU A 96 -0.78 -7.06 -51.87
C GLU A 96 0.61 -6.46 -52.06
N ILE A 97 1.40 -7.07 -52.95
CA ILE A 97 2.79 -6.70 -53.17
C ILE A 97 3.04 -6.57 -54.66
N ARG A 98 3.69 -5.49 -55.06
CA ARG A 98 4.19 -5.33 -56.42
C ARG A 98 5.50 -6.11 -56.57
N ALA A 99 5.51 -7.16 -57.39
CA ALA A 99 6.68 -8.03 -57.55
C ALA A 99 6.80 -8.57 -58.98
N ASP A 100 8.04 -8.88 -59.38
CA ASP A 100 8.35 -9.60 -60.61
C ASP A 100 8.03 -11.08 -60.43
N VAL A 101 7.12 -11.60 -61.26
CA VAL A 101 6.64 -12.98 -61.18
C VAL A 101 6.50 -13.58 -62.57
N SER A 102 6.69 -14.90 -62.68
CA SER A 102 6.49 -15.63 -63.92
C SER A 102 5.02 -16.07 -64.10
N PRO A 103 4.56 -16.30 -65.34
CA PRO A 103 3.22 -16.84 -65.60
C PRO A 103 2.98 -18.16 -64.86
N LEU A 104 3.98 -19.05 -64.79
CA LEU A 104 3.88 -20.32 -64.08
C LEU A 104 3.74 -20.14 -62.56
N PHE A 105 4.47 -19.18 -61.96
CA PHE A 105 4.35 -18.87 -60.54
C PHE A 105 2.94 -18.40 -60.18
N LEU A 106 2.35 -17.52 -61.00
CA LEU A 106 0.99 -17.01 -60.80
C LEU A 106 -0.07 -18.10 -61.03
N ALA A 107 0.04 -18.86 -62.12
CA ALA A 107 -0.87 -19.97 -62.41
C ALA A 107 -0.84 -21.01 -61.27
N ALA A 108 0.34 -21.26 -60.70
CA ALA A 108 0.51 -22.17 -59.60
C ALA A 108 -0.19 -21.71 -58.31
N GLY A 109 -0.11 -20.42 -57.98
CA GLY A 109 -0.83 -19.82 -56.83
C GLY A 109 -2.35 -19.78 -57.03
N ASN A 110 -2.80 -19.42 -58.24
CA ASN A 110 -4.21 -19.39 -58.60
C ASN A 110 -4.87 -20.77 -58.52
N GLY A 111 -4.09 -21.84 -58.70
CA GLY A 111 -4.59 -23.21 -58.68
C GLY A 111 -5.12 -23.69 -60.03
N ASP A 112 -4.78 -23.01 -61.13
CA ASP A 112 -5.23 -23.38 -62.47
C ASP A 112 -4.37 -24.53 -63.03
N ALA A 113 -4.76 -25.76 -62.71
CA ALA A 113 -4.06 -26.96 -63.15
C ALA A 113 -4.00 -27.10 -64.68
N ALA A 114 -5.00 -26.59 -65.42
CA ALA A 114 -5.03 -26.67 -66.87
C ALA A 114 -4.01 -25.71 -67.49
N LEU A 115 -3.97 -24.47 -67.02
CA LEU A 115 -3.00 -23.48 -67.45
C LEU A 115 -1.57 -23.87 -67.06
N VAL A 116 -1.36 -24.43 -65.86
CA VAL A 116 -0.05 -24.97 -65.44
C VAL A 116 0.43 -26.05 -66.42
N ARG A 117 -0.43 -27.01 -66.81
CA ARG A 117 -0.06 -28.02 -67.82
C ARG A 117 0.27 -27.41 -69.17
N ALA A 118 -0.51 -26.41 -69.61
CA ALA A 118 -0.27 -25.72 -70.87
C ALA A 118 1.07 -24.96 -70.88
N LEU A 119 1.40 -24.27 -69.79
CA LEU A 119 2.67 -23.56 -69.62
C LEU A 119 3.86 -24.53 -69.59
N LEU A 120 3.75 -25.64 -68.86
CA LEU A 120 4.79 -26.67 -68.81
C LEU A 120 5.02 -27.32 -70.18
N ALA A 121 3.96 -27.60 -70.93
CA ALA A 121 4.06 -28.13 -72.29
C ALA A 121 4.75 -27.16 -73.27
N LYS A 122 4.73 -25.85 -72.98
CA LYS A 122 5.42 -24.80 -73.74
C LYS A 122 6.84 -24.50 -73.25
N GLY A 123 7.37 -25.27 -72.29
CA GLY A 123 8.74 -25.11 -71.79
C GLY A 123 8.89 -24.09 -70.66
N ALA A 124 7.84 -23.84 -69.89
CA ALA A 124 7.94 -23.03 -68.68
C ALA A 124 8.86 -23.70 -67.64
N ASP A 125 9.76 -22.93 -67.04
CA ASP A 125 10.72 -23.39 -66.06
C ASP A 125 10.03 -23.62 -64.70
N VAL A 126 9.87 -24.89 -64.32
CA VAL A 126 9.34 -25.34 -63.02
C VAL A 126 10.14 -24.77 -61.84
N ASN A 127 11.42 -24.46 -62.06
CA ASN A 127 12.37 -24.01 -61.05
C ASN A 127 12.70 -22.52 -61.17
N GLY A 128 11.94 -21.75 -61.94
CA GLY A 128 12.10 -20.30 -62.07
C GLY A 128 11.89 -19.60 -60.73
N LYS A 129 12.99 -19.16 -60.09
CA LYS A 129 12.95 -18.51 -58.77
C LYS A 129 12.64 -17.02 -58.91
N VAL A 130 11.59 -16.58 -58.24
CA VAL A 130 11.18 -15.17 -58.13
C VAL A 130 11.30 -14.68 -56.68
N PHE A 131 11.01 -13.40 -56.42
CA PHE A 131 11.20 -12.78 -55.10
C PHE A 131 10.55 -13.55 -53.92
N ARG A 132 9.44 -14.26 -54.16
CA ARG A 132 8.70 -15.05 -53.15
C ARG A 132 8.87 -16.57 -53.29
N GLY A 133 9.93 -17.01 -53.96
CA GLY A 133 10.35 -18.40 -54.10
C GLY A 133 10.03 -18.99 -55.47
N TYR A 134 9.63 -20.26 -55.48
CA TYR A 134 9.39 -21.06 -56.69
C TYR A 134 7.88 -21.20 -56.98
N PRO A 135 7.47 -21.65 -58.18
CA PRO A 135 6.07 -22.02 -58.43
C PRO A 135 5.53 -23.03 -57.39
N ALA A 136 6.37 -23.96 -56.91
CA ALA A 136 6.02 -24.88 -55.84
C ALA A 136 5.72 -24.16 -54.50
N THR A 137 6.45 -23.08 -54.17
CA THR A 137 6.20 -22.30 -52.95
C THR A 137 4.91 -21.48 -53.07
N ALA A 138 4.57 -20.98 -54.27
CA ALA A 138 3.29 -20.32 -54.53
C ALA A 138 2.11 -21.30 -54.34
N ALA A 139 2.21 -22.50 -54.92
CA ALA A 139 1.20 -23.54 -54.73
C ALA A 139 1.06 -23.94 -53.24
N ALA A 140 2.19 -24.05 -52.52
CA ALA A 140 2.20 -24.34 -51.10
C ALA A 140 1.49 -23.24 -50.28
N ARG A 141 1.80 -21.98 -50.59
CA ARG A 141 1.26 -20.80 -49.89
C ARG A 141 -0.25 -20.69 -50.00
N GLU A 142 -0.77 -20.93 -51.20
CA GLU A 142 -2.20 -20.82 -51.51
C GLU A 142 -3.00 -22.10 -51.24
N GLY A 143 -2.34 -23.19 -50.83
CA GLY A 143 -3.03 -24.45 -50.49
C GLY A 143 -3.40 -25.31 -51.70
N ARG A 144 -2.68 -25.18 -52.83
CA ARG A 144 -3.03 -25.84 -54.10
C ARG A 144 -2.38 -27.22 -54.22
N ALA A 145 -2.95 -28.21 -53.54
CA ALA A 145 -2.42 -29.58 -53.49
C ALA A 145 -2.30 -30.27 -54.87
N GLU A 146 -3.30 -30.13 -55.74
CA GLU A 146 -3.27 -30.73 -57.08
C GLU A 146 -2.13 -30.17 -57.93
N VAL A 147 -1.98 -28.84 -57.94
CA VAL A 147 -0.90 -28.15 -58.66
C VAL A 147 0.46 -28.51 -58.08
N ALA A 148 0.61 -28.56 -56.76
CA ALA A 148 1.87 -28.95 -56.12
C ALA A 148 2.31 -30.35 -56.57
N ALA A 149 1.38 -31.32 -56.62
CA ALA A 149 1.68 -32.67 -57.11
C ALA A 149 2.06 -32.69 -58.60
N LEU A 150 1.47 -31.82 -59.43
CA LEU A 150 1.88 -31.65 -60.83
C LEU A 150 3.29 -31.09 -60.96
N LEU A 151 3.64 -30.07 -60.17
CA LEU A 151 4.96 -29.45 -60.19
C LEU A 151 6.06 -30.42 -59.74
N VAL A 152 5.81 -31.22 -58.69
CA VAL A 152 6.75 -32.27 -58.26
C VAL A 152 6.98 -33.30 -59.38
N ARG A 153 5.90 -33.76 -60.04
CA ARG A 153 6.02 -34.68 -61.20
C ARG A 153 6.72 -34.05 -62.40
N ALA A 154 6.60 -32.74 -62.57
CA ALA A 154 7.22 -31.99 -63.67
C ALA A 154 8.72 -31.71 -63.44
N GLY A 155 9.32 -32.16 -62.33
CA GLY A 155 10.75 -32.00 -62.06
C GLY A 155 11.09 -30.81 -61.16
N ALA A 156 10.25 -30.53 -60.15
CA ALA A 156 10.61 -29.59 -59.10
C ALA A 156 11.94 -29.99 -58.43
N SER A 157 12.86 -29.04 -58.36
CA SER A 157 14.19 -29.23 -57.78
C SER A 157 14.13 -29.37 -56.27
N GLN A 158 15.19 -29.93 -55.69
CA GLN A 158 15.34 -30.04 -54.24
C GLN A 158 15.13 -28.70 -53.50
N PRO A 159 15.76 -27.56 -53.87
CA PRO A 159 15.51 -26.28 -53.22
C PRO A 159 14.04 -25.82 -53.30
N ALA A 160 13.36 -26.12 -54.41
CA ALA A 160 11.95 -25.77 -54.59
C ALA A 160 11.05 -26.56 -53.63
N CYS A 161 11.26 -27.87 -53.50
CA CYS A 161 10.53 -28.71 -52.55
C CYS A 161 10.85 -28.36 -51.09
N GLU A 162 12.10 -28.03 -50.77
CA GLU A 162 12.54 -27.63 -49.42
C GLU A 162 11.93 -26.29 -48.98
N GLU A 163 11.91 -25.27 -49.84
CA GLU A 163 11.22 -24.01 -49.52
C GLU A 163 9.69 -24.21 -49.44
N ALA A 164 9.13 -25.09 -50.29
CA ALA A 164 7.69 -25.33 -50.35
C ALA A 164 7.16 -26.10 -49.13
N VAL A 165 7.91 -27.06 -48.58
CA VAL A 165 7.50 -27.77 -47.35
C VAL A 165 7.52 -26.84 -46.13
N VAL A 166 8.50 -25.92 -46.05
CA VAL A 166 8.56 -24.92 -44.98
C VAL A 166 7.39 -23.94 -45.13
N GLU A 167 7.10 -23.47 -46.34
CA GLU A 167 5.94 -22.61 -46.59
C GLU A 167 4.62 -23.32 -46.24
N ALA A 168 4.44 -24.59 -46.66
CA ALA A 168 3.27 -25.39 -46.29
C ALA A 168 3.10 -25.48 -44.76
N ALA A 169 4.21 -25.66 -44.03
CA ALA A 169 4.21 -25.69 -42.57
C ALA A 169 3.87 -24.32 -41.95
N LEU A 170 4.30 -23.21 -42.55
CA LEU A 170 3.96 -21.86 -42.07
C LEU A 170 2.50 -21.46 -42.32
N GLN A 171 1.84 -22.08 -43.30
CA GLN A 171 0.45 -21.81 -43.67
C GLN A 171 -0.56 -22.83 -43.09
N GLY A 172 -0.08 -23.91 -42.46
CA GLY A 172 -0.94 -24.93 -41.86
C GLY A 172 -1.49 -25.95 -42.87
N GLN A 173 -0.76 -26.22 -43.95
CA GLN A 173 -1.23 -27.07 -45.06
C GLN A 173 -0.67 -28.50 -44.97
N ALA A 174 -1.34 -29.37 -44.21
CA ALA A 174 -0.87 -30.73 -43.95
C ALA A 174 -0.74 -31.59 -45.22
N ALA A 175 -1.72 -31.54 -46.13
CA ALA A 175 -1.69 -32.30 -47.39
C ALA A 175 -0.48 -31.95 -48.27
N LEU A 176 -0.12 -30.67 -48.32
CA LEU A 176 1.05 -30.20 -49.07
C LEU A 176 2.36 -30.65 -48.43
N ALA A 177 2.45 -30.66 -47.10
CA ALA A 177 3.61 -31.17 -46.40
C ALA A 177 3.86 -32.65 -46.75
N VAL A 178 2.81 -33.47 -46.83
CA VAL A 178 2.90 -34.88 -47.26
C VAL A 178 3.39 -34.99 -48.70
N ILE A 179 2.86 -34.19 -49.63
CA ILE A 179 3.25 -34.21 -51.05
C ILE A 179 4.75 -33.90 -51.21
N PHE A 180 5.25 -32.85 -50.55
CA PHE A 180 6.65 -32.46 -50.69
C PHE A 180 7.59 -33.40 -49.94
N MET A 181 7.22 -33.89 -48.75
CA MET A 181 8.02 -34.90 -48.04
C MET A 181 8.11 -36.22 -48.81
N GLY A 182 7.03 -36.65 -49.47
CA GLY A 182 7.00 -37.87 -50.29
C GLY A 182 7.76 -37.79 -51.62
N SER A 183 8.38 -36.65 -51.94
CA SER A 183 9.26 -36.50 -53.11
C SER A 183 10.68 -37.04 -52.88
N ASP A 184 11.04 -37.38 -51.63
CA ASP A 184 12.38 -37.78 -51.19
C ASP A 184 13.49 -36.72 -51.45
N LEU A 185 13.11 -35.50 -51.84
CA LEU A 185 14.04 -34.39 -52.10
C LEU A 185 14.33 -33.54 -50.86
N VAL A 186 13.54 -33.68 -49.78
CA VAL A 186 13.65 -32.83 -48.58
C VAL A 186 14.68 -33.39 -47.60
N ARG A 187 15.72 -32.60 -47.30
CA ARG A 187 16.72 -33.00 -46.29
C ARG A 187 16.14 -33.06 -44.88
N PRO A 188 16.61 -33.98 -44.00
CA PRO A 188 16.14 -34.09 -42.62
C PRO A 188 16.18 -32.77 -41.84
N ARG A 189 17.23 -31.95 -42.02
CA ARG A 189 17.34 -30.64 -41.35
C ARG A 189 16.21 -29.67 -41.72
N VAL A 190 15.74 -29.71 -42.97
CA VAL A 190 14.63 -28.88 -43.45
C VAL A 190 13.30 -29.41 -42.95
N ALA A 191 13.11 -30.73 -42.94
CA ALA A 191 11.94 -31.37 -42.36
C ALA A 191 11.78 -31.02 -40.86
N VAL A 192 12.88 -31.03 -40.10
CA VAL A 192 12.90 -30.59 -38.69
C VAL A 192 12.58 -29.10 -38.59
N HIS A 193 13.12 -28.24 -39.46
CA HIS A 193 12.78 -26.81 -39.45
C HIS A 193 11.29 -26.55 -39.73
N ALA A 194 10.70 -27.26 -40.68
CA ALA A 194 9.26 -27.23 -40.97
C ALA A 194 8.45 -27.71 -39.75
N LEU A 195 8.88 -28.79 -39.10
CA LEU A 195 8.23 -29.36 -37.92
C LEU A 195 8.23 -28.39 -36.74
N VAL A 196 9.38 -27.81 -36.40
CA VAL A 196 9.52 -26.83 -35.30
C VAL A 196 8.69 -25.57 -35.59
N SER A 197 8.68 -25.10 -36.84
CA SER A 197 7.89 -23.94 -37.26
C SER A 197 6.38 -24.18 -37.17
N ALA A 198 5.91 -25.36 -37.60
CA ALA A 198 4.52 -25.77 -37.45
C ALA A 198 4.12 -25.90 -35.97
N ALA A 199 5.03 -26.43 -35.15
CA ALA A 199 4.80 -26.62 -33.71
C ALA A 199 4.65 -25.28 -32.96
N ALA A 200 5.49 -24.28 -33.27
CA ALA A 200 5.35 -22.93 -32.71
C ALA A 200 4.00 -22.28 -33.07
N ARG A 201 3.51 -22.55 -34.29
CA ARG A 201 2.26 -22.00 -34.82
C ARG A 201 1.00 -22.76 -34.38
N GLY A 202 1.14 -23.94 -33.78
CA GLY A 202 -0.01 -24.72 -33.32
C GLY A 202 -0.70 -25.56 -34.40
N PHE A 203 -0.06 -25.81 -35.54
CA PHE A 203 -0.64 -26.62 -36.62
C PHE A 203 -0.48 -28.11 -36.36
N VAL A 204 -1.41 -28.65 -35.58
CA VAL A 204 -1.41 -30.05 -35.11
C VAL A 204 -1.34 -31.05 -36.27
N ASP A 205 -2.16 -30.87 -37.30
CA ASP A 205 -2.24 -31.81 -38.43
C ASP A 205 -0.96 -31.83 -39.27
N VAL A 206 -0.30 -30.67 -39.39
CA VAL A 206 0.99 -30.57 -40.07
C VAL A 206 2.07 -31.28 -39.26
N VAL A 207 2.10 -31.05 -37.94
CA VAL A 207 3.06 -31.70 -37.03
C VAL A 207 2.94 -33.22 -37.10
N ASP A 208 1.72 -33.74 -37.02
CA ASP A 208 1.45 -35.18 -37.15
C ASP A 208 1.87 -35.73 -38.52
N SER A 209 1.53 -35.02 -39.60
CA SER A 209 1.92 -35.42 -40.96
C SER A 209 3.44 -35.45 -41.15
N LEU A 210 4.17 -34.44 -40.68
CA LEU A 210 5.63 -34.37 -40.80
C LEU A 210 6.32 -35.47 -39.99
N ILE A 211 5.84 -35.79 -38.79
CA ILE A 211 6.37 -36.90 -37.98
C ILE A 211 6.14 -38.24 -38.70
N LYS A 212 4.94 -38.47 -39.24
CA LYS A 212 4.62 -39.67 -40.03
C LYS A 212 5.47 -39.79 -41.29
N CYS A 213 5.86 -38.66 -41.90
CA CYS A 213 6.78 -38.60 -43.03
C CYS A 213 8.27 -38.69 -42.63
N GLY A 214 8.60 -38.97 -41.36
CA GLY A 214 9.97 -39.22 -40.92
C GLY A 214 10.75 -38.00 -40.39
N ALA A 215 10.09 -36.87 -40.11
CA ALA A 215 10.74 -35.75 -39.43
C ALA A 215 11.01 -36.12 -37.94
N ASP A 216 12.27 -36.01 -37.50
CA ASP A 216 12.64 -36.30 -36.10
C ASP A 216 12.17 -35.19 -35.14
N PRO A 217 11.24 -35.47 -34.20
CA PRO A 217 10.74 -34.47 -33.25
C PRO A 217 11.74 -34.10 -32.15
N ASN A 218 12.85 -34.85 -32.01
CA ASN A 218 13.89 -34.62 -31.01
C ASN A 218 15.06 -33.79 -31.54
N ALA A 219 15.14 -33.60 -32.86
CA ALA A 219 16.15 -32.77 -33.47
C ALA A 219 15.85 -31.28 -33.23
N THR A 220 16.91 -30.50 -33.09
CA THR A 220 16.80 -29.05 -32.87
C THR A 220 16.84 -28.29 -34.19
N SER A 221 16.03 -27.24 -34.30
CA SER A 221 16.13 -26.27 -35.38
C SER A 221 16.15 -24.85 -34.82
N ARG A 222 16.84 -23.96 -35.53
CA ARG A 222 16.89 -22.54 -35.19
C ARG A 222 15.63 -21.86 -35.70
N VAL A 223 14.79 -21.39 -34.78
CA VAL A 223 13.53 -20.70 -35.11
C VAL A 223 13.38 -19.41 -34.31
N LEU A 224 12.71 -18.43 -34.90
CA LEU A 224 12.34 -17.20 -34.20
C LEU A 224 11.16 -17.51 -33.26
N LEU A 225 11.41 -17.46 -31.96
CA LEU A 225 10.37 -17.59 -30.94
C LEU A 225 9.99 -16.24 -30.37
N ARG A 226 8.69 -16.08 -30.10
CA ARG A 226 8.10 -14.85 -29.59
C ARG A 226 7.24 -15.15 -28.36
N SER A 227 7.42 -14.40 -27.29
CA SER A 227 6.56 -14.45 -26.11
C SER A 227 6.51 -13.08 -25.45
N LEU A 228 5.36 -12.75 -24.85
CA LEU A 228 5.20 -11.52 -24.05
C LEU A 228 5.74 -11.67 -22.63
N LYS A 229 5.51 -12.85 -22.01
CA LYS A 229 5.96 -13.18 -20.66
C LYS A 229 6.60 -14.57 -20.62
N PRO A 230 7.88 -14.69 -20.20
CA PRO A 230 8.86 -13.61 -20.26
C PRO A 230 8.98 -13.05 -21.69
N SER A 231 9.39 -11.79 -21.82
CA SER A 231 9.62 -11.18 -23.13
C SER A 231 10.74 -11.93 -23.85
N LEU A 232 10.43 -12.49 -25.00
CA LEU A 232 11.35 -13.22 -25.86
C LEU A 232 11.11 -12.79 -27.31
N HIS A 233 12.19 -12.44 -28.01
CA HIS A 233 12.21 -12.22 -29.45
C HIS A 233 13.59 -12.60 -29.98
N ALA A 234 13.84 -13.91 -30.11
CA ALA A 234 15.17 -14.41 -30.45
C ALA A 234 15.10 -15.67 -31.32
N ASN A 235 16.14 -15.85 -32.13
CA ASN A 235 16.38 -17.08 -32.87
C ASN A 235 17.03 -18.11 -31.96
N VAL A 236 16.27 -19.13 -31.56
CA VAL A 236 16.69 -20.13 -30.58
C VAL A 236 16.76 -21.52 -31.23
N ASP A 237 17.83 -22.24 -30.93
CA ASP A 237 17.96 -23.67 -31.26
C ASP A 237 17.13 -24.48 -30.27
N CYS A 238 16.03 -25.06 -30.73
CA CYS A 238 15.12 -25.82 -29.88
C CYS A 238 14.41 -26.93 -30.64
N THR A 239 13.85 -27.89 -29.90
CA THR A 239 13.00 -28.95 -30.47
C THR A 239 11.58 -28.47 -30.67
N ALA A 240 10.77 -29.25 -31.39
CA ALA A 240 9.37 -28.95 -31.61
C ALA A 240 8.58 -28.81 -30.29
N LEU A 241 8.97 -29.58 -29.26
CA LEU A 241 8.34 -29.53 -27.94
C LEU A 241 8.54 -28.15 -27.26
N PHE A 242 9.77 -27.64 -27.22
CA PHE A 242 10.06 -26.34 -26.62
C PHE A 242 9.40 -25.19 -27.39
N ALA A 243 9.41 -25.24 -28.72
CA ALA A 243 8.71 -24.26 -29.55
C ALA A 243 7.21 -24.22 -29.27
N ALA A 244 6.58 -25.39 -29.11
CA ALA A 244 5.17 -25.51 -28.73
C ALA A 244 4.88 -25.00 -27.31
N ILE A 245 5.77 -25.25 -26.35
CA ILE A 245 5.62 -24.76 -24.95
C ILE A 245 5.70 -23.23 -24.89
N VAL A 246 6.75 -22.62 -25.48
CA VAL A 246 6.93 -21.16 -25.51
C VAL A 246 5.73 -20.46 -26.17
N SER A 247 5.20 -21.09 -27.21
CA SER A 247 4.04 -20.59 -27.97
C SER A 247 2.70 -21.02 -27.36
N ARG A 248 2.71 -21.73 -26.23
CA ARG A 248 1.55 -22.20 -25.44
C ARG A 248 0.56 -23.07 -26.22
N GLN A 249 1.06 -23.90 -27.13
CA GLN A 249 0.26 -24.74 -28.03
C GLN A 249 -0.08 -26.09 -27.38
N ILE A 250 -1.14 -26.11 -26.58
CA ILE A 250 -1.56 -27.29 -25.78
C ILE A 250 -1.73 -28.55 -26.66
N ALA A 251 -2.41 -28.43 -27.79
CA ALA A 251 -2.73 -29.57 -28.65
C ALA A 251 -1.46 -30.16 -29.31
N VAL A 252 -0.52 -29.31 -29.72
CA VAL A 252 0.76 -29.76 -30.28
C VAL A 252 1.61 -30.45 -29.21
N VAL A 253 1.69 -29.89 -28.00
CA VAL A 253 2.42 -30.53 -26.89
C VAL A 253 1.87 -31.94 -26.63
N ARG A 254 0.54 -32.10 -26.62
CA ARG A 254 -0.10 -33.41 -26.44
C ARG A 254 0.32 -34.41 -27.52
N GLN A 255 0.28 -34.01 -28.80
CA GLN A 255 0.69 -34.87 -29.91
C GLN A 255 2.17 -35.26 -29.82
N LEU A 256 3.05 -34.30 -29.52
CA LEU A 256 4.49 -34.56 -29.40
C LEU A 256 4.80 -35.53 -28.25
N LEU A 257 4.11 -35.41 -27.11
CA LEU A 257 4.25 -36.37 -26.01
C LEU A 257 3.77 -37.77 -26.39
N GLN A 258 2.67 -37.88 -27.14
CA GLN A 258 2.19 -39.16 -27.69
C GLN A 258 3.16 -39.78 -28.69
N ALA A 259 3.89 -38.95 -29.45
CA ALA A 259 4.93 -39.38 -30.38
C ALA A 259 6.24 -39.84 -29.69
N GLY A 260 6.33 -39.80 -28.36
CA GLY A 260 7.47 -40.34 -27.62
C GLY A 260 8.71 -39.46 -27.62
N VAL A 261 8.56 -38.14 -27.61
CA VAL A 261 9.70 -37.21 -27.50
C VAL A 261 10.56 -37.47 -26.26
N LYS A 262 11.87 -37.29 -26.42
CA LYS A 262 12.87 -37.44 -25.36
C LYS A 262 12.70 -36.40 -24.26
N ARG A 263 12.90 -36.82 -23.02
CA ARG A 263 12.65 -36.02 -21.81
C ARG A 263 13.88 -35.31 -21.27
N ASP A 264 15.07 -35.78 -21.63
CA ASP A 264 16.38 -35.31 -21.18
C ASP A 264 16.91 -34.11 -21.98
N THR A 265 16.19 -33.69 -23.02
CA THR A 265 16.61 -32.57 -23.86
C THR A 265 16.50 -31.26 -23.08
N LYS A 266 17.55 -30.43 -23.17
CA LYS A 266 17.62 -29.13 -22.51
C LYS A 266 17.69 -27.99 -23.51
N VAL A 267 17.22 -26.82 -23.10
CA VAL A 267 17.23 -25.60 -23.92
C VAL A 267 17.67 -24.39 -23.11
N ARG A 268 18.33 -23.43 -23.76
CA ARG A 268 18.62 -22.11 -23.20
C ARG A 268 17.52 -21.14 -23.59
N LEU A 269 16.46 -21.09 -22.79
CA LEU A 269 15.36 -20.14 -22.93
C LEU A 269 15.13 -19.30 -21.68
N GLY A 270 15.77 -19.64 -20.57
CA GLY A 270 15.49 -19.01 -19.30
C GLY A 270 15.88 -17.55 -19.22
N ALA A 271 15.09 -16.79 -18.48
CA ALA A 271 15.34 -15.40 -18.12
C ALA A 271 16.01 -15.24 -16.75
N TRP A 272 16.16 -16.33 -16.00
CA TRP A 272 16.66 -16.35 -14.63
C TRP A 272 17.88 -17.25 -14.49
N SER A 273 19.02 -16.65 -14.20
CA SER A 273 20.24 -17.33 -13.78
C SER A 273 20.30 -17.41 -12.24
N TRP A 274 20.92 -18.46 -11.74
CA TRP A 274 21.09 -18.70 -10.32
C TRP A 274 22.55 -19.01 -10.01
N ASP A 275 23.15 -18.24 -9.11
CA ASP A 275 24.48 -18.56 -8.60
C ASP A 275 24.39 -19.37 -7.29
N THR A 276 24.76 -20.64 -7.36
CA THR A 276 24.76 -21.54 -6.19
C THR A 276 25.81 -21.18 -5.13
N ALA A 277 26.83 -20.38 -5.48
CA ALA A 277 27.89 -19.99 -4.56
C ALA A 277 27.45 -18.83 -3.64
N THR A 278 26.85 -17.80 -4.24
CA THR A 278 26.36 -16.61 -3.52
C THR A 278 24.91 -16.74 -3.07
N GLY A 279 24.10 -17.57 -3.74
CA GLY A 279 22.65 -17.62 -3.57
C GLY A 279 21.92 -16.48 -4.30
N GLU A 280 22.60 -15.76 -5.20
CA GLU A 280 22.02 -14.65 -5.95
C GLU A 280 21.10 -15.12 -7.10
N GLU A 281 20.00 -14.39 -7.24
CA GLU A 281 18.97 -14.58 -8.26
C GLU A 281 19.09 -13.46 -9.30
N LEU A 282 19.57 -13.78 -10.50
CA LEU A 282 19.86 -12.77 -11.51
C LEU A 282 18.89 -12.91 -12.68
N ARG A 283 18.15 -11.83 -12.97
CA ARG A 283 17.36 -11.74 -14.19
C ARG A 283 18.28 -11.37 -15.36
N VAL A 284 18.66 -12.37 -16.14
CA VAL A 284 19.63 -12.24 -17.25
C VAL A 284 18.97 -11.98 -18.61
N GLY A 285 17.65 -12.11 -18.72
CA GLY A 285 16.93 -12.00 -19.99
C GLY A 285 16.78 -13.35 -20.69
N ALA A 286 15.66 -13.54 -21.40
CA ALA A 286 15.29 -14.83 -21.96
C ALA A 286 16.33 -15.32 -22.97
N GLY A 287 16.82 -16.55 -22.77
CA GLY A 287 17.83 -17.19 -23.63
C GLY A 287 19.28 -17.09 -23.13
N LEU A 288 19.52 -16.38 -22.02
CA LEU A 288 20.85 -16.21 -21.43
C LEU A 288 21.07 -17.04 -20.16
N ALA A 289 20.02 -17.65 -19.62
CA ALA A 289 20.14 -18.52 -18.44
C ALA A 289 20.67 -19.93 -18.77
N ASP A 290 20.97 -20.68 -17.71
CA ASP A 290 21.40 -22.07 -17.79
C ASP A 290 20.38 -22.98 -18.49
N PRO A 291 20.83 -23.98 -19.26
CA PRO A 291 19.94 -24.91 -19.92
C PRO A 291 19.07 -25.70 -18.92
N TYR A 292 17.78 -25.78 -19.20
CA TYR A 292 16.81 -26.56 -18.41
C TYR A 292 15.92 -27.43 -19.30
N ASP A 293 15.16 -28.34 -18.69
CA ASP A 293 14.25 -29.25 -19.40
C ASP A 293 12.87 -28.62 -19.71
N ALA A 294 12.00 -29.40 -20.36
CA ALA A 294 10.67 -28.96 -20.78
C ALA A 294 9.73 -28.51 -19.64
N VAL A 295 9.85 -29.06 -18.43
CA VAL A 295 8.98 -28.67 -17.31
C VAL A 295 9.36 -27.32 -16.75
N TRP A 296 10.66 -27.05 -16.64
CA TRP A 296 11.16 -25.72 -16.25
C TRP A 296 10.72 -24.68 -17.28
N CYS A 297 10.79 -25.01 -18.58
CA CYS A 297 10.25 -24.18 -19.65
C CYS A 297 8.75 -23.92 -19.47
N ALA A 298 7.96 -24.94 -19.13
CA ALA A 298 6.52 -24.79 -18.94
C ALA A 298 6.14 -23.98 -17.69
N VAL A 299 6.98 -23.95 -16.67
CA VAL A 299 6.80 -23.06 -15.49
C VAL A 299 7.05 -21.61 -15.87
N GLU A 300 8.11 -21.35 -16.64
CA GLU A 300 8.47 -19.99 -17.04
C GLU A 300 7.55 -19.42 -18.12
N TYR A 301 7.19 -20.24 -19.12
CA TYR A 301 6.23 -19.92 -20.18
C TYR A 301 4.85 -20.48 -19.84
N TYR A 302 4.41 -20.24 -18.60
CA TYR A 302 3.15 -20.79 -18.10
C TYR A 302 1.97 -20.45 -19.01
N GLU A 303 1.20 -21.48 -19.32
CA GLU A 303 -0.06 -21.40 -20.05
C GLU A 303 -1.19 -21.34 -19.02
N SER A 304 -2.14 -20.43 -19.22
CA SER A 304 -3.13 -19.99 -18.24
C SER A 304 -3.95 -21.11 -17.59
N THR A 305 -4.27 -22.18 -18.32
CA THR A 305 -5.00 -23.33 -17.76
C THR A 305 -4.08 -24.31 -17.02
N GLY A 306 -2.77 -24.19 -17.16
CA GLY A 306 -1.77 -25.12 -16.63
C GLY A 306 -1.80 -26.49 -17.31
N ALA A 307 -2.47 -26.64 -18.45
CA ALA A 307 -2.64 -27.92 -19.11
C ALA A 307 -1.29 -28.50 -19.57
N ILE A 308 -0.43 -27.64 -20.13
CA ILE A 308 0.93 -28.04 -20.57
C ILE A 308 1.73 -28.59 -19.39
N LEU A 309 1.79 -27.84 -18.28
CA LEU A 309 2.53 -28.24 -17.09
C LEU A 309 1.99 -29.56 -16.51
N ARG A 310 0.66 -29.70 -16.39
CA ARG A 310 0.03 -30.96 -15.92
C ARG A 310 0.35 -32.15 -16.81
N MET A 311 0.28 -31.98 -18.14
CA MET A 311 0.62 -33.04 -19.09
C MET A 311 2.07 -33.49 -18.95
N LEU A 312 3.01 -32.55 -18.81
CA LEU A 312 4.42 -32.90 -18.63
C LEU A 312 4.64 -33.68 -17.32
N LEU A 313 4.06 -33.23 -16.21
CA LEU A 313 4.16 -33.95 -14.93
C LEU A 313 3.56 -35.37 -15.00
N GLN A 314 2.42 -35.54 -15.67
CA GLN A 314 1.79 -36.85 -15.88
C GLN A 314 2.62 -37.77 -16.79
N ASN A 315 3.43 -37.21 -17.69
CA ASN A 315 4.29 -37.96 -18.61
C ASN A 315 5.68 -38.26 -18.00
N GLY A 316 5.79 -38.35 -16.67
CA GLY A 316 6.98 -38.87 -15.99
C GLY A 316 8.16 -37.91 -15.90
N TYR A 317 7.94 -36.60 -16.08
CA TYR A 317 8.93 -35.61 -15.67
C TYR A 317 8.90 -35.42 -14.15
N SER A 318 10.07 -35.33 -13.52
CA SER A 318 10.18 -35.24 -12.06
C SER A 318 9.85 -33.85 -11.55
N SER A 319 8.84 -33.76 -10.68
CA SER A 319 8.45 -32.50 -10.03
C SER A 319 9.38 -32.10 -8.88
N GLY A 320 10.11 -33.06 -8.31
CA GLY A 320 11.02 -32.88 -7.18
C GLY A 320 12.50 -32.73 -7.57
N ALA A 321 12.84 -32.82 -8.87
CA ALA A 321 14.22 -32.66 -9.31
C ALA A 321 14.71 -31.24 -9.04
N THR A 322 15.89 -31.13 -8.43
CA THR A 322 16.55 -29.84 -8.22
C THR A 322 17.42 -29.48 -9.41
N HIS A 323 17.26 -28.26 -9.92
CA HIS A 323 18.15 -27.64 -10.91
C HIS A 323 18.89 -26.50 -10.22
N LEU A 324 20.23 -26.54 -10.21
CA LEU A 324 21.07 -25.53 -9.52
C LEU A 324 20.63 -25.28 -8.06
N GLY A 325 20.29 -26.35 -7.34
CA GLY A 325 19.91 -26.28 -5.93
C GLY A 325 18.47 -25.82 -5.64
N ARG A 326 17.68 -25.41 -6.64
CA ARG A 326 16.26 -25.05 -6.52
C ARG A 326 15.35 -26.11 -7.12
N ASN A 327 14.13 -26.24 -6.62
CA ASN A 327 13.09 -27.07 -7.25
C ASN A 327 12.18 -26.21 -8.16
N LEU A 328 11.22 -26.85 -8.85
CA LEU A 328 10.27 -26.15 -9.72
C LEU A 328 9.42 -25.12 -8.99
N LEU A 329 9.07 -25.36 -7.72
CA LEU A 329 8.26 -24.43 -6.93
C LEU A 329 9.02 -23.13 -6.66
N HIS A 330 10.29 -23.19 -6.27
CA HIS A 330 11.14 -22.00 -6.17
C HIS A 330 11.18 -21.24 -7.50
N HIS A 331 11.32 -21.95 -8.62
CA HIS A 331 11.33 -21.31 -9.94
C HIS A 331 9.99 -20.63 -10.28
N ALA A 332 8.86 -21.26 -9.96
CA ALA A 332 7.54 -20.67 -10.16
C ALA A 332 7.34 -19.39 -9.33
N VAL A 333 7.84 -19.38 -8.09
CA VAL A 333 7.86 -18.19 -7.21
C VAL A 333 8.75 -17.09 -7.82
N LEU A 334 9.94 -17.42 -8.32
CA LEU A 334 10.82 -16.46 -9.02
C LEU A 334 10.16 -15.86 -10.26
N CYS A 335 9.46 -16.68 -11.05
CA CYS A 335 8.69 -16.23 -12.20
C CYS A 335 7.45 -15.40 -11.81
N GLY A 336 7.04 -15.42 -10.54
CA GLY A 336 5.80 -14.78 -10.07
C GLY A 336 4.54 -15.38 -10.69
N SER A 337 4.59 -16.65 -11.09
CA SER A 337 3.47 -17.33 -11.74
C SER A 337 2.60 -18.04 -10.71
N ALA A 338 1.56 -17.36 -10.23
CA ALA A 338 0.63 -17.91 -9.26
C ALA A 338 -0.05 -19.20 -9.77
N GLY A 339 -0.44 -19.23 -11.05
CA GLY A 339 -1.01 -20.43 -11.67
C GLY A 339 -0.05 -21.63 -11.70
N ALA A 340 1.24 -21.38 -11.98
CA ALA A 340 2.25 -22.44 -11.93
C ALA A 340 2.44 -22.97 -10.51
N VAL A 341 2.51 -22.08 -9.51
CA VAL A 341 2.57 -22.46 -8.09
C VAL A 341 1.36 -23.32 -7.71
N GLN A 342 0.14 -22.89 -8.05
CA GLN A 342 -1.08 -23.64 -7.77
C GLN A 342 -1.05 -25.05 -8.38
N THR A 343 -0.62 -25.15 -9.64
CA THR A 343 -0.52 -26.43 -10.36
C THR A 343 0.52 -27.37 -9.74
N LEU A 344 1.67 -26.84 -9.30
CA LEU A 344 2.71 -27.61 -8.63
C LEU A 344 2.30 -28.07 -7.23
N LEU A 345 1.62 -27.21 -6.46
CA LEU A 345 1.08 -27.58 -5.16
C LEU A 345 -0.04 -28.62 -5.28
N ALA A 346 -0.84 -28.57 -6.35
CA ALA A 346 -1.86 -29.58 -6.64
C ALA A 346 -1.26 -30.93 -7.06
N SER A 347 -0.07 -30.95 -7.65
CA SER A 347 0.64 -32.19 -8.01
C SER A 347 1.45 -32.81 -6.87
N GLY A 348 1.41 -32.22 -5.67
CA GLY A 348 2.07 -32.76 -4.48
C GLY A 348 3.55 -32.42 -4.39
N VAL A 349 4.01 -31.34 -5.03
CA VAL A 349 5.39 -30.86 -4.83
C VAL A 349 5.59 -30.44 -3.37
N ASP A 350 6.69 -30.89 -2.79
CA ASP A 350 7.10 -30.48 -1.44
C ASP A 350 7.38 -28.97 -1.40
N HIS A 351 6.64 -28.28 -0.55
CA HIS A 351 6.65 -26.82 -0.40
C HIS A 351 7.56 -26.34 0.73
N GLU A 352 8.16 -27.26 1.50
CA GLU A 352 9.09 -26.95 2.59
C GLU A 352 10.55 -27.16 2.20
N VAL A 353 10.81 -27.63 0.97
CA VAL A 353 12.18 -27.81 0.44
C VAL A 353 12.92 -26.48 0.51
N ALA A 354 14.09 -26.50 1.16
CA ALA A 354 15.00 -25.36 1.12
C ALA A 354 15.87 -25.38 -0.14
N VAL A 355 16.22 -24.19 -0.64
CA VAL A 355 17.23 -24.03 -1.69
C VAL A 355 18.59 -24.50 -1.20
N LYS A 356 19.23 -25.37 -1.97
CA LYS A 356 20.57 -25.86 -1.70
C LYS A 356 21.60 -24.91 -2.30
N THR A 357 22.31 -24.17 -1.46
CA THR A 357 23.49 -23.37 -1.85
C THR A 357 24.75 -23.95 -1.22
N SER A 358 25.93 -23.54 -1.71
CA SER A 358 27.22 -23.94 -1.12
C SER A 358 27.37 -23.52 0.35
N ARG A 359 26.65 -22.47 0.77
CA ARG A 359 26.61 -21.93 2.13
C ARG A 359 25.55 -22.58 3.03
N SER A 360 24.91 -23.66 2.58
CA SER A 360 23.79 -24.31 3.29
C SER A 360 22.62 -23.34 3.55
N SER A 361 22.18 -22.59 2.52
CA SER A 361 21.00 -21.75 2.64
C SER A 361 19.78 -22.56 3.08
N ARG A 362 18.94 -21.94 3.90
CA ARG A 362 17.66 -22.50 4.39
C ARG A 362 16.45 -21.77 3.83
N SER A 363 16.65 -21.01 2.74
CA SER A 363 15.56 -20.27 2.10
C SER A 363 14.53 -21.23 1.52
N ARG A 364 13.25 -21.01 1.83
CA ARG A 364 12.10 -21.84 1.45
C ARG A 364 11.19 -21.01 0.53
N PRO A 365 10.23 -21.61 -0.19
CA PRO A 365 9.29 -20.87 -1.05
C PRO A 365 8.57 -19.73 -0.32
N VAL A 366 8.19 -19.91 0.96
CA VAL A 366 7.56 -18.87 1.79
C VAL A 366 8.46 -17.64 1.99
N HIS A 367 9.76 -17.87 2.18
CA HIS A 367 10.76 -16.80 2.32
C HIS A 367 10.92 -16.01 1.02
N MET A 368 10.96 -16.71 -0.12
CA MET A 368 11.04 -16.08 -1.44
C MET A 368 9.80 -15.25 -1.75
N ALA A 369 8.60 -15.80 -1.53
CA ALA A 369 7.34 -15.10 -1.77
C ALA A 369 7.22 -13.83 -0.92
N ALA A 370 7.60 -13.91 0.37
CA ALA A 370 7.61 -12.77 1.28
C ALA A 370 8.62 -11.68 0.85
N ARG A 371 9.83 -12.07 0.42
CA ARG A 371 10.87 -11.14 -0.07
C ARG A 371 10.46 -10.46 -1.39
N LEU A 372 9.96 -11.24 -2.35
CA LEU A 372 9.56 -10.77 -3.67
C LEU A 372 8.26 -9.96 -3.63
N GLY A 373 7.48 -10.07 -2.57
CA GLY A 373 6.24 -9.30 -2.39
C GLY A 373 5.07 -9.88 -3.18
N GLN A 374 4.88 -11.20 -3.12
CA GLN A 374 3.87 -11.92 -3.88
C GLN A 374 2.75 -12.45 -2.96
N PRO A 375 1.74 -11.62 -2.62
CA PRO A 375 0.72 -11.98 -1.64
C PRO A 375 -0.12 -13.20 -2.05
N GLU A 376 -0.53 -13.29 -3.32
CA GLU A 376 -1.32 -14.42 -3.84
C GLU A 376 -0.58 -15.75 -3.71
N ILE A 377 0.73 -15.76 -4.03
CA ILE A 377 1.59 -16.94 -3.89
C ILE A 377 1.77 -17.31 -2.43
N LEU A 378 1.91 -16.32 -1.55
CA LEU A 378 2.06 -16.52 -0.13
C LEU A 378 0.80 -17.14 0.50
N GLU A 379 -0.39 -16.66 0.13
CA GLU A 379 -1.66 -17.25 0.56
C GLU A 379 -1.81 -18.71 0.11
N MET A 380 -1.40 -19.04 -1.12
CA MET A 380 -1.42 -20.43 -1.61
C MET A 380 -0.49 -21.36 -0.83
N LEU A 381 0.71 -20.89 -0.48
CA LEU A 381 1.66 -21.65 0.33
C LEU A 381 1.13 -21.87 1.76
N ILE A 382 0.60 -20.82 2.37
CA ILE A 382 -0.01 -20.88 3.72
C ILE A 382 -1.21 -21.81 3.72
N GLY A 383 -2.08 -21.74 2.71
CA GLY A 383 -3.23 -22.62 2.55
C GLY A 383 -2.87 -24.10 2.38
N LYS A 384 -1.62 -24.41 2.01
CA LYS A 384 -1.07 -25.77 1.97
C LYS A 384 -0.37 -26.21 3.26
N GLY A 385 -0.33 -25.35 4.28
CA GLY A 385 0.22 -25.66 5.60
C GLY A 385 1.72 -25.41 5.73
N CYS A 386 2.28 -24.44 4.97
CA CYS A 386 3.69 -24.11 5.11
C CYS A 386 4.03 -23.54 6.49
N ASP A 387 5.24 -23.78 6.97
CA ASP A 387 5.73 -23.22 8.23
C ASP A 387 6.11 -21.74 8.05
N VAL A 388 5.20 -20.84 8.43
CA VAL A 388 5.41 -19.37 8.35
C VAL A 388 6.54 -18.86 9.25
N ASN A 389 6.93 -19.64 10.26
CA ASN A 389 7.97 -19.31 11.24
C ASN A 389 9.30 -20.04 10.97
N ALA A 390 9.39 -20.68 9.80
CA ALA A 390 10.62 -21.22 9.28
C ALA A 390 11.75 -20.17 9.32
N ARG A 391 12.96 -20.60 9.65
CA ARG A 391 14.14 -19.73 9.63
C ARG A 391 14.91 -19.91 8.31
N ALA A 392 15.11 -18.82 7.59
CA ALA A 392 15.97 -18.74 6.43
C ALA A 392 17.46 -18.61 6.81
N GLU A 393 18.29 -18.29 5.82
CA GLU A 393 19.67 -17.89 6.04
C GLU A 393 19.74 -16.62 6.89
N GLY A 394 20.70 -16.57 7.84
CA GLY A 394 20.77 -15.46 8.80
C GLY A 394 19.68 -15.48 9.88
N GLY A 395 18.83 -16.50 9.93
CA GLY A 395 17.77 -16.64 10.93
C GLY A 395 16.52 -15.79 10.65
N ASP A 396 16.47 -15.08 9.52
CA ASP A 396 15.29 -14.30 9.12
C ASP A 396 14.09 -15.24 8.91
N VAL A 397 12.95 -14.90 9.51
CA VAL A 397 11.65 -15.54 9.21
C VAL A 397 10.93 -14.75 8.11
N ALA A 398 9.90 -15.33 7.50
CA ALA A 398 9.15 -14.69 6.42
C ALA A 398 8.62 -13.28 6.80
N ALA A 399 8.19 -13.07 8.05
CA ALA A 399 7.74 -11.75 8.54
C ALA A 399 8.87 -10.70 8.57
N ILE A 400 10.10 -11.09 8.93
CA ILE A 400 11.27 -10.21 8.90
C ILE A 400 11.62 -9.84 7.45
N LEU A 401 11.59 -10.81 6.53
CA LEU A 401 11.85 -10.55 5.10
C LEU A 401 10.79 -9.60 4.51
N ALA A 402 9.51 -9.81 4.83
CA ALA A 402 8.45 -8.89 4.41
C ALA A 402 8.69 -7.47 4.95
N ALA A 403 9.12 -7.33 6.21
CA ALA A 403 9.45 -6.04 6.80
C ALA A 403 10.68 -5.37 6.15
N ARG A 404 11.76 -6.14 5.95
CA ARG A 404 13.02 -5.67 5.32
C ARG A 404 12.80 -5.14 3.91
N HIS A 405 11.94 -5.82 3.15
CA HIS A 405 11.60 -5.45 1.78
C HIS A 405 10.32 -4.62 1.63
N LYS A 406 9.76 -4.13 2.75
CA LYS A 406 8.62 -3.20 2.79
C LYS A 406 7.36 -3.75 2.11
N ARG A 407 7.09 -5.05 2.30
CA ARG A 407 5.96 -5.79 1.70
C ARG A 407 4.77 -5.84 2.65
N GLU A 408 3.94 -4.79 2.62
CA GLU A 408 2.81 -4.60 3.53
C GLU A 408 1.80 -5.76 3.49
N ASP A 409 1.31 -6.10 2.30
CA ASP A 409 0.31 -7.16 2.13
C ASP A 409 0.83 -8.53 2.55
N CYS A 410 2.09 -8.84 2.21
CA CYS A 410 2.73 -10.08 2.63
C CYS A 410 2.85 -10.15 4.16
N LEU A 411 3.26 -9.05 4.81
CA LEU A 411 3.34 -9.00 6.27
C LEU A 411 1.96 -9.19 6.91
N ARG A 412 0.93 -8.51 6.40
CA ARG A 412 -0.45 -8.66 6.87
C ARG A 412 -0.93 -10.11 6.74
N ILE A 413 -0.71 -10.76 5.60
CA ILE A 413 -1.06 -12.17 5.36
C ILE A 413 -0.32 -13.09 6.33
N LEU A 414 1.00 -12.89 6.51
CA LEU A 414 1.81 -13.70 7.42
C LEU A 414 1.33 -13.59 8.86
N VAL A 415 1.12 -12.37 9.36
CA VAL A 415 0.66 -12.16 10.74
C VAL A 415 -0.74 -12.73 10.94
N SER A 416 -1.63 -12.60 9.94
CA SER A 416 -2.96 -13.21 9.97
C SER A 416 -2.90 -14.75 10.01
N ALA A 417 -1.87 -15.33 9.39
CA ALA A 417 -1.62 -16.77 9.37
C ALA A 417 -0.86 -17.29 10.61
N GLY A 418 -0.63 -16.45 11.63
CA GLY A 418 0.05 -16.85 12.87
C GLY A 418 1.57 -16.77 12.82
N ALA A 419 2.13 -15.95 11.93
CA ALA A 419 3.55 -15.59 11.99
C ALA A 419 3.85 -14.88 13.31
N ASP A 420 4.92 -15.32 13.96
CA ASP A 420 5.37 -14.79 15.25
C ASP A 420 6.24 -13.54 15.04
N VAL A 421 5.71 -12.40 15.46
CA VAL A 421 6.32 -11.09 15.24
C VAL A 421 7.50 -10.84 16.18
N ALA A 422 7.61 -11.63 17.26
CA ALA A 422 8.68 -11.52 18.26
C ALA A 422 9.92 -12.35 17.91
N LEU A 423 9.88 -13.20 16.88
CA LEU A 423 11.06 -13.98 16.49
C LEU A 423 12.20 -13.07 16.05
N LEU A 424 13.39 -13.38 16.55
CA LEU A 424 14.63 -12.69 16.23
C LEU A 424 15.44 -13.47 15.21
N ASN A 425 16.10 -12.74 14.31
CA ASN A 425 17.12 -13.30 13.43
C ASN A 425 18.46 -13.47 14.16
N SER A 426 19.49 -13.95 13.45
CA SER A 426 20.83 -14.15 14.03
C SER A 426 21.53 -12.85 14.44
N ALA A 427 21.05 -11.69 13.96
CA ALA A 427 21.52 -10.37 14.36
C ALA A 427 20.74 -9.79 15.58
N GLY A 428 19.76 -10.52 16.11
CA GLY A 428 18.93 -10.08 17.22
C GLY A 428 17.82 -9.09 16.81
N GLU A 429 17.48 -9.01 15.53
CA GLU A 429 16.44 -8.10 15.01
C GLU A 429 15.10 -8.83 14.87
N SER A 430 14.00 -8.15 15.25
CA SER A 430 12.62 -8.57 14.99
C SER A 430 12.06 -7.90 13.73
N ALA A 431 10.88 -8.34 13.28
CA ALA A 431 10.21 -7.70 12.14
C ALA A 431 9.93 -6.21 12.40
N ALA A 432 9.58 -5.84 13.64
CA ALA A 432 9.36 -4.46 14.05
C ALA A 432 10.65 -3.62 14.04
N SER A 433 11.77 -4.17 14.55
CA SER A 433 13.03 -3.44 14.59
C SER A 433 13.61 -3.21 13.19
N VAL A 434 13.51 -4.22 12.30
CA VAL A 434 13.94 -4.10 10.89
C VAL A 434 13.09 -3.09 10.13
N ALA A 435 11.77 -3.07 10.34
CA ALA A 435 10.92 -2.06 9.73
C ALA A 435 11.28 -0.64 10.19
N CYS A 436 11.56 -0.46 11.49
CA CYS A 436 11.96 0.83 12.05
C CYS A 436 13.33 1.29 11.51
N SER A 437 14.35 0.44 11.53
CA SER A 437 15.69 0.78 11.05
C SER A 437 15.73 1.05 9.54
N GLY A 438 14.86 0.38 8.77
CA GLY A 438 14.68 0.60 7.33
C GLY A 438 13.80 1.79 6.93
N GLY A 439 13.33 2.60 7.89
CA GLY A 439 12.45 3.75 7.65
C GLY A 439 11.05 3.39 7.16
N TRP A 440 10.55 2.20 7.52
CA TRP A 440 9.23 1.67 7.12
C TRP A 440 8.30 1.41 8.32
N LYS A 441 8.50 2.14 9.43
CA LYS A 441 7.69 2.04 10.66
C LYS A 441 6.18 2.12 10.37
N ALA A 442 5.73 3.13 9.63
CA ALA A 442 4.30 3.35 9.37
C ALA A 442 3.64 2.23 8.55
N GLY A 443 4.39 1.58 7.64
CA GLY A 443 3.87 0.46 6.84
C GLY A 443 3.73 -0.82 7.67
N PHE A 444 4.72 -1.08 8.53
CA PHE A 444 4.63 -2.14 9.54
C PHE A 444 3.44 -1.91 10.48
N GLU A 445 3.27 -0.66 10.95
CA GLU A 445 2.16 -0.30 11.83
C GLU A 445 0.80 -0.56 11.19
N ARG A 446 0.61 -0.10 9.95
CA ARG A 446 -0.63 -0.31 9.22
C ARG A 446 -0.95 -1.79 8.99
N ALA A 447 0.06 -2.60 8.64
CA ALA A 447 -0.12 -4.04 8.43
C ALA A 447 -0.59 -4.73 9.72
N VAL A 448 0.14 -4.54 10.83
CA VAL A 448 -0.15 -5.23 12.10
C VAL A 448 -1.45 -4.74 12.72
N LEU A 449 -1.71 -3.43 12.73
CA LEU A 449 -2.98 -2.86 13.21
C LEU A 449 -4.16 -3.30 12.33
N GLY A 450 -3.96 -3.50 11.04
CA GLY A 450 -4.97 -4.06 10.15
C GLY A 450 -5.39 -5.48 10.55
N VAL A 451 -4.43 -6.32 10.95
CA VAL A 451 -4.70 -7.68 11.44
C VAL A 451 -5.39 -7.68 12.80
N ILE A 452 -5.00 -6.78 13.71
CA ILE A 452 -5.68 -6.66 15.01
C ILE A 452 -7.13 -6.21 14.81
N ARG A 453 -7.38 -5.21 13.96
CA ARG A 453 -8.74 -4.74 13.66
C ARG A 453 -9.65 -5.80 13.04
N SER A 454 -9.09 -6.81 12.36
CA SER A 454 -9.89 -7.93 11.84
C SER A 454 -10.20 -9.01 12.87
N GLY A 455 -9.79 -8.84 14.14
CA GLY A 455 -10.05 -9.79 15.22
C GLY A 455 -8.91 -10.78 15.48
N THR A 456 -7.81 -10.71 14.74
CA THR A 456 -6.68 -11.64 14.91
C THR A 456 -5.58 -11.01 15.76
N ILE A 457 -5.23 -11.66 16.87
CA ILE A 457 -4.13 -11.20 17.74
C ILE A 457 -2.80 -11.71 17.15
N PRO A 458 -1.83 -10.83 16.84
CA PRO A 458 -0.51 -11.24 16.38
C PRO A 458 0.15 -12.16 17.41
N ARG A 459 0.70 -13.29 16.92
CA ARG A 459 1.46 -14.19 17.76
C ARG A 459 2.76 -13.53 18.22
N SER A 460 3.12 -13.76 19.47
CA SER A 460 4.37 -13.31 20.06
C SER A 460 4.91 -14.36 21.03
N SER A 461 6.08 -14.92 20.73
CA SER A 461 6.80 -15.82 21.66
C SER A 461 7.46 -15.08 22.82
N ASP A 462 7.77 -13.80 22.65
CA ASP A 462 8.42 -12.96 23.65
C ASP A 462 7.76 -11.58 23.71
N ARG A 463 6.98 -11.34 24.77
CA ARG A 463 6.27 -10.09 25.00
C ARG A 463 7.20 -8.89 25.21
N ASN A 464 8.45 -9.11 25.62
CA ASN A 464 9.43 -8.01 25.75
C ASN A 464 9.89 -7.51 24.38
N VAL A 465 9.98 -8.40 23.39
CA VAL A 465 10.32 -8.04 22.00
C VAL A 465 9.11 -7.42 21.31
N PHE A 466 7.95 -8.05 21.44
CA PHE A 466 6.72 -7.56 20.83
C PHE A 466 5.51 -7.90 21.70
N SER A 467 4.86 -6.89 22.27
CA SER A 467 3.53 -7.03 22.84
C SER A 467 2.50 -6.34 21.94
N PRO A 468 1.43 -7.04 21.50
CA PRO A 468 0.31 -6.42 20.78
C PRO A 468 -0.35 -5.27 21.56
N MET A 469 -0.46 -5.38 22.88
CA MET A 469 -1.12 -4.37 23.73
C MET A 469 -0.26 -3.12 23.87
N MET A 470 1.02 -3.27 24.19
CA MET A 470 1.97 -2.14 24.20
C MET A 470 2.09 -1.49 22.83
N PHE A 471 2.11 -2.29 21.77
CA PHE A 471 2.21 -1.82 20.40
C PHE A 471 1.00 -0.96 20.00
N THR A 472 -0.23 -1.45 20.21
CA THR A 472 -1.46 -0.68 19.92
C THR A 472 -1.56 0.59 20.75
N ALA A 473 -1.16 0.55 22.03
CA ALA A 473 -1.11 1.74 22.89
C ALA A 473 -0.15 2.82 22.37
N ARG A 474 1.03 2.42 21.89
CA ARG A 474 2.03 3.32 21.29
C ARG A 474 1.59 3.89 19.94
N CYS A 475 0.84 3.13 19.15
CA CYS A 475 0.31 3.61 17.87
C CYS A 475 -0.96 4.46 18.03
N GLY A 476 -1.72 4.28 19.13
CA GLY A 476 -2.92 5.05 19.41
C GLY A 476 -4.16 4.64 18.62
N ASP A 477 -4.18 3.42 18.07
CA ASP A 477 -5.33 2.91 17.31
C ASP A 477 -6.41 2.38 18.27
N ALA A 478 -7.47 3.19 18.45
CA ALA A 478 -8.56 2.87 19.38
C ALA A 478 -9.34 1.62 18.95
N ALA A 479 -9.56 1.41 17.66
CA ALA A 479 -10.30 0.24 17.17
C ALA A 479 -9.52 -1.05 17.41
N ALA A 480 -8.21 -1.05 17.14
CA ALA A 480 -7.35 -2.18 17.47
C ALA A 480 -7.28 -2.42 18.99
N MET A 481 -7.25 -1.35 19.78
CA MET A 481 -7.26 -1.42 21.25
C MET A 481 -8.54 -2.07 21.78
N GLU A 482 -9.72 -1.67 21.29
CA GLU A 482 -11.00 -2.28 21.66
C GLU A 482 -11.05 -3.78 21.36
N VAL A 483 -10.52 -4.22 20.22
CA VAL A 483 -10.44 -5.64 19.87
C VAL A 483 -9.56 -6.43 20.84
N LEU A 484 -8.43 -5.87 21.27
CA LEU A 484 -7.57 -6.51 22.26
C LEU A 484 -8.23 -6.55 23.64
N LEU A 485 -8.85 -5.46 24.08
CA LEU A 485 -9.52 -5.38 25.39
C LEU A 485 -10.75 -6.30 25.50
N ALA A 486 -11.36 -6.66 24.37
CA ALA A 486 -12.46 -7.62 24.34
C ALA A 486 -12.02 -9.08 24.56
N GLN A 487 -10.72 -9.37 24.57
CA GLN A 487 -10.20 -10.73 24.75
C GLN A 487 -10.18 -11.12 26.24
N PRO A 488 -10.56 -12.35 26.60
CA PRO A 488 -10.76 -12.75 27.99
C PRO A 488 -9.46 -12.81 28.83
N ASP A 489 -8.32 -13.10 28.20
CA ASP A 489 -7.04 -13.35 28.88
C ASP A 489 -6.04 -12.20 28.74
N VAL A 490 -6.52 -10.99 28.47
CA VAL A 490 -5.67 -9.82 28.26
C VAL A 490 -5.29 -9.17 29.58
N ASP A 491 -3.98 -9.14 29.83
CA ASP A 491 -3.38 -8.36 30.91
C ASP A 491 -3.23 -6.89 30.47
N VAL A 492 -4.13 -6.04 30.95
CA VAL A 492 -4.13 -4.59 30.67
C VAL A 492 -2.98 -3.84 31.37
N ASP A 493 -2.41 -4.44 32.40
CA ASP A 493 -1.38 -3.85 33.27
C ASP A 493 0.00 -4.49 33.06
N GLU A 494 0.19 -5.22 31.95
CA GLU A 494 1.49 -5.80 31.61
C GLU A 494 2.59 -4.73 31.59
N GLN A 495 3.81 -5.11 31.93
CA GLN A 495 4.95 -4.20 31.96
C GLN A 495 6.09 -4.71 31.07
N ASP A 496 6.68 -3.82 30.28
CA ASP A 496 7.91 -4.11 29.56
C ASP A 496 9.14 -4.13 30.48
N VAL A 497 10.31 -4.34 29.89
CA VAL A 497 11.61 -4.38 30.58
C VAL A 497 11.92 -3.11 31.39
N ASP A 498 11.33 -1.96 31.07
CA ASP A 498 11.50 -0.70 31.79
C ASP A 498 10.43 -0.48 32.88
N GLY A 499 9.50 -1.42 33.02
CA GLY A 499 8.32 -1.26 33.88
C GLY A 499 7.24 -0.38 33.25
N CYS A 500 7.32 -0.09 31.94
CA CYS A 500 6.30 0.73 31.27
C CYS A 500 5.08 -0.15 30.97
N SER A 501 3.88 0.31 31.33
CA SER A 501 2.62 -0.38 30.99
C SER A 501 1.93 0.22 29.75
N PRO A 502 0.94 -0.45 29.14
CA PRO A 502 0.24 0.05 27.96
C PRO A 502 -0.30 1.46 28.16
N ILE A 503 -0.88 1.74 29.33
CA ILE A 503 -1.44 3.05 29.65
C ILE A 503 -0.35 4.13 29.81
N MET A 504 0.83 3.77 30.35
CA MET A 504 1.99 4.66 30.37
C MET A 504 2.51 4.95 28.97
N ALA A 505 2.56 3.93 28.11
CA ALA A 505 3.00 4.08 26.74
C ALA A 505 2.07 4.99 25.93
N ALA A 506 0.75 4.83 26.07
CA ALA A 506 -0.25 5.72 25.47
C ALA A 506 -0.10 7.17 25.97
N ALA A 507 0.12 7.37 27.28
CA ALA A 507 0.34 8.68 27.86
C ALA A 507 1.62 9.36 27.33
N LYS A 508 2.72 8.60 27.25
CA LYS A 508 4.03 9.07 26.76
C LYS A 508 3.99 9.50 25.30
N GLU A 509 3.33 8.72 24.44
CA GLU A 509 3.18 9.04 23.01
C GLU A 509 2.09 10.09 22.74
N GLY A 510 1.26 10.42 23.73
CA GLY A 510 0.18 11.40 23.59
C GLY A 510 -1.07 10.85 22.88
N ASN A 511 -1.32 9.55 23.02
CA ASN A 511 -2.45 8.84 22.42
C ASN A 511 -3.63 8.78 23.40
N VAL A 512 -4.47 9.83 23.36
CA VAL A 512 -5.58 10.02 24.29
C VAL A 512 -6.65 8.93 24.14
N ASP A 513 -6.97 8.51 22.92
CA ASP A 513 -8.06 7.55 22.70
C ASP A 513 -7.68 6.14 23.19
N ALA A 514 -6.44 5.70 22.95
CA ALA A 514 -5.92 4.46 23.52
C ALA A 514 -5.86 4.53 25.06
N PHE A 515 -5.45 5.68 25.61
CA PHE A 515 -5.46 5.90 27.06
C PHE A 515 -6.88 5.83 27.63
N ARG A 516 -7.87 6.42 26.95
CA ARG A 516 -9.29 6.33 27.32
C ARG A 516 -9.75 4.88 27.35
N ALA A 517 -9.54 4.13 26.26
CA ALA A 517 -9.93 2.73 26.19
C ALA A 517 -9.34 1.91 27.36
N LEU A 518 -8.05 2.09 27.64
CA LEU A 518 -7.35 1.39 28.74
C LEU A 518 -7.90 1.76 30.13
N VAL A 519 -8.14 3.05 30.40
CA VAL A 519 -8.72 3.50 31.68
C VAL A 519 -10.10 2.90 31.90
N PHE A 520 -10.96 2.93 30.87
CA PHE A 520 -12.31 2.39 30.97
C PHE A 520 -12.37 0.86 31.03
N ALA A 521 -11.31 0.18 30.57
CA ALA A 521 -11.10 -1.26 30.77
C ALA A 521 -10.51 -1.61 32.15
N GLY A 522 -10.19 -0.63 32.99
CA GLY A 522 -9.73 -0.86 34.36
C GLY A 522 -8.20 -0.88 34.54
N ALA A 523 -7.43 -0.36 33.58
CA ALA A 523 -5.97 -0.28 33.72
C ALA A 523 -5.55 0.55 34.96
N ASN A 524 -4.55 0.06 35.68
CA ASN A 524 -4.06 0.65 36.91
C ASN A 524 -3.20 1.90 36.66
N VAL A 525 -3.85 3.07 36.72
CA VAL A 525 -3.18 4.37 36.55
C VAL A 525 -2.10 4.68 37.61
N LYS A 526 -2.10 3.96 38.75
CA LYS A 526 -1.16 4.16 39.86
C LYS A 526 0.13 3.34 39.72
N LEU A 527 0.15 2.38 38.80
CA LEU A 527 1.35 1.61 38.49
C LEU A 527 2.50 2.59 38.16
N SER A 528 3.72 2.25 38.54
CA SER A 528 4.93 3.04 38.25
C SER A 528 5.97 2.21 37.50
N ASN A 529 6.69 2.87 36.59
CA ASN A 529 7.82 2.26 35.91
C ASN A 529 9.09 2.27 36.81
N LYS A 530 10.21 1.72 36.31
CA LYS A 530 11.48 1.68 37.06
C LYS A 530 12.05 3.07 37.40
N ARG A 531 11.58 4.13 36.76
CA ARG A 531 11.95 5.53 37.04
C ARG A 531 11.00 6.20 38.06
N GLY A 532 9.98 5.47 38.53
CA GLY A 532 8.95 5.99 39.42
C GLY A 532 7.87 6.82 38.72
N GLU A 533 7.85 6.84 37.38
CA GLU A 533 6.85 7.57 36.61
C GLU A 533 5.56 6.77 36.51
N THR A 534 4.42 7.42 36.76
CA THR A 534 3.09 6.86 36.56
C THR A 534 2.53 7.29 35.21
N ALA A 535 1.45 6.64 34.75
CA ALA A 535 0.78 7.02 33.51
C ALA A 535 0.34 8.50 33.52
N ILE A 536 -0.06 9.00 34.69
CA ILE A 536 -0.40 10.41 34.83
C ILE A 536 0.84 11.30 34.76
N GLY A 537 1.91 10.94 35.48
CA GLY A 537 3.14 11.73 35.45
C GLY A 537 3.62 11.97 34.02
N LEU A 538 3.52 10.94 33.17
CA LEU A 538 3.79 11.02 31.74
C LEU A 538 2.76 11.89 30.99
N ALA A 539 1.47 11.72 31.27
CA ALA A 539 0.41 12.52 30.66
C ALA A 539 0.54 14.03 30.96
N GLN A 540 1.03 14.40 32.16
CA GLN A 540 1.28 15.79 32.54
C GLN A 540 2.42 16.44 31.76
N GLN A 541 3.38 15.65 31.29
CA GLN A 541 4.48 16.10 30.43
C GLN A 541 4.07 16.20 28.95
N SER A 542 2.94 15.61 28.58
CA SER A 542 2.41 15.66 27.21
C SER A 542 1.82 17.02 26.86
N LYS A 543 1.97 17.44 25.58
CA LYS A 543 1.28 18.63 25.05
C LYS A 543 -0.25 18.51 25.09
N LYS A 544 -0.78 17.29 25.17
CA LYS A 544 -2.22 17.00 25.22
C LYS A 544 -2.74 16.78 26.64
N ARG A 545 -2.03 17.30 27.66
CA ARG A 545 -2.38 17.19 29.09
C ARG A 545 -3.87 17.40 29.37
N ASP A 546 -4.47 18.45 28.81
CA ASP A 546 -5.88 18.81 29.07
C ASP A 546 -6.87 17.72 28.64
N LEU A 547 -6.53 16.95 27.60
CA LEU A 547 -7.36 15.84 27.11
C LEU A 547 -7.24 14.61 28.01
N PHE A 548 -6.03 14.30 28.52
CA PHE A 548 -5.87 13.22 29.51
C PHE A 548 -6.58 13.56 30.82
N GLU A 549 -6.47 14.81 31.28
CA GLU A 549 -7.22 15.31 32.44
C GLU A 549 -8.74 15.18 32.22
N GLN A 550 -9.22 15.42 31.00
CA GLN A 550 -10.63 15.21 30.65
C GLN A 550 -11.05 13.74 30.77
N VAL A 551 -10.29 12.83 30.17
CA VAL A 551 -10.59 11.39 30.21
C VAL A 551 -10.68 10.89 31.65
N MET A 552 -9.74 11.32 32.49
CA MET A 552 -9.73 10.93 33.90
C MET A 552 -10.90 11.52 34.70
N LEU A 553 -11.32 12.75 34.38
CA LEU A 553 -12.51 13.35 34.98
C LEU A 553 -13.78 12.57 34.59
N GLU A 554 -13.94 12.25 33.30
CA GLU A 554 -15.07 11.45 32.80
C GLU A 554 -15.12 10.07 33.48
N PHE A 555 -13.96 9.40 33.59
CA PHE A 555 -13.87 8.12 34.29
C PHE A 555 -14.26 8.22 35.77
N ALA A 556 -13.78 9.25 36.48
CA ALA A 556 -14.10 9.46 37.88
C ALA A 556 -15.61 9.70 38.12
N LEU A 557 -16.28 10.41 37.19
CA LEU A 557 -17.71 10.65 37.24
C LEU A 557 -18.53 9.40 36.94
N GLU A 558 -18.08 8.54 36.03
CA GLU A 558 -18.84 7.35 35.63
C GLU A 558 -18.63 6.14 36.57
N LYS A 559 -17.39 5.85 36.95
CA LYS A 559 -17.05 4.64 37.74
C LYS A 559 -16.91 4.89 39.24
N GLY A 560 -16.88 6.16 39.67
CA GLY A 560 -16.75 6.54 41.07
C GLY A 560 -15.37 6.20 41.63
N MET A 561 -14.44 7.13 41.57
CA MET A 561 -13.10 6.97 42.16
C MET A 561 -13.03 7.68 43.53
N PRO A 562 -13.33 7.02 44.66
CA PRO A 562 -13.27 7.63 45.99
C PRO A 562 -11.83 8.02 46.32
N GLY A 563 -11.56 9.34 46.34
CA GLY A 563 -10.24 9.92 46.62
C GLY A 563 -9.21 9.80 45.48
N GLY A 564 -9.63 9.37 44.30
CA GLY A 564 -8.73 9.09 43.18
C GLY A 564 -8.50 10.30 42.28
N PHE A 565 -7.23 10.68 42.14
CA PHE A 565 -6.68 11.33 40.95
C PHE A 565 -7.26 12.69 40.56
N TYR A 566 -6.74 13.82 41.11
CA TYR A 566 -6.92 15.23 40.66
C TYR A 566 -8.27 15.64 40.02
N ALA A 567 -9.37 14.90 40.17
CA ALA A 567 -10.55 15.03 39.33
C ALA A 567 -11.29 16.32 39.70
N LEU A 568 -11.35 16.59 41.00
CA LEU A 568 -11.88 17.85 41.52
C LEU A 568 -11.02 19.06 41.09
N HIS A 569 -9.70 18.90 41.01
CA HIS A 569 -8.80 19.93 40.47
C HIS A 569 -9.06 20.20 38.98
N CYS A 570 -9.21 19.15 38.17
CA CYS A 570 -9.51 19.24 36.75
C CYS A 570 -10.90 19.88 36.51
N ALA A 571 -11.93 19.41 37.21
CA ALA A 571 -13.28 20.00 37.15
C ALA A 571 -13.26 21.49 37.52
N SER A 572 -12.48 21.85 38.55
CA SER A 572 -12.38 23.22 39.04
C SER A 572 -11.62 24.13 38.08
N ARG A 573 -10.54 23.64 37.49
CA ARG A 573 -9.77 24.34 36.45
C ARG A 573 -10.58 24.57 35.17
N ARG A 574 -11.51 23.67 34.84
CA ARG A 574 -12.37 23.75 33.65
C ARG A 574 -13.64 24.57 33.89
N GLY A 575 -13.97 24.88 35.14
CA GLY A 575 -15.21 25.59 35.48
C GLY A 575 -16.45 24.70 35.46
N ASP A 576 -16.30 23.37 35.51
CA ASP A 576 -17.41 22.43 35.42
C ASP A 576 -18.14 22.31 36.77
N THR A 577 -19.10 23.21 36.98
CA THR A 577 -19.91 23.28 38.20
C THR A 577 -20.70 22.00 38.49
N ALA A 578 -21.11 21.25 37.46
CA ALA A 578 -21.88 20.02 37.64
C ALA A 578 -20.97 18.89 38.14
N ALA A 579 -19.80 18.73 37.52
CA ALA A 579 -18.79 17.76 37.96
C ALA A 579 -18.25 18.08 39.35
N VAL A 580 -17.97 19.35 39.66
CA VAL A 580 -17.54 19.79 41.00
C VAL A 580 -18.61 19.45 42.04
N ARG A 581 -19.89 19.71 41.74
CA ARG A 581 -21.00 19.39 42.65
C ARG A 581 -21.06 17.89 42.92
N HIS A 582 -20.99 17.10 41.86
CA HIS A 582 -21.06 15.64 41.96
C HIS A 582 -19.91 15.09 42.80
N LEU A 583 -18.66 15.43 42.45
CA LEU A 583 -17.45 14.97 43.15
C LEU A 583 -17.40 15.44 44.61
N ALA A 584 -17.74 16.70 44.89
CA ALA A 584 -17.79 17.21 46.26
C ALA A 584 -18.89 16.52 47.08
N SER A 585 -20.07 16.27 46.48
CA SER A 585 -21.16 15.55 47.16
C SER A 585 -20.85 14.07 47.40
N ALA A 586 -19.98 13.46 46.58
CA ALA A 586 -19.49 12.11 46.74
C ALA A 586 -18.41 11.97 47.84
N GLY A 587 -18.09 13.04 48.57
CA GLY A 587 -17.16 13.03 49.69
C GLY A 587 -15.69 13.27 49.33
N CYS A 588 -15.40 13.78 48.13
CA CYS A 588 -14.04 14.22 47.79
C CYS A 588 -13.62 15.41 48.69
N ASP A 589 -12.42 15.35 49.25
CA ASP A 589 -11.87 16.47 50.01
C ASP A 589 -11.65 17.69 49.10
N VAL A 590 -12.40 18.77 49.38
CA VAL A 590 -12.33 20.03 48.62
C VAL A 590 -11.07 20.85 48.90
N ASN A 591 -10.29 20.47 49.92
CA ASN A 591 -9.08 21.16 50.35
C ASN A 591 -7.80 20.41 50.02
N ILE A 592 -7.88 19.26 49.34
CA ILE A 592 -6.71 18.48 48.96
C ILE A 592 -5.82 19.28 48.01
N PRO A 593 -4.53 19.50 48.32
CA PRO A 593 -3.62 20.21 47.43
C PRO A 593 -3.11 19.30 46.31
N ASP A 594 -2.79 19.88 45.15
CA ASP A 594 -2.10 19.17 44.08
C ASP A 594 -0.58 19.07 44.29
N GLY A 595 0.15 18.46 43.34
CA GLY A 595 1.61 18.31 43.42
C GLY A 595 2.38 19.65 43.44
N ASP A 596 1.77 20.73 42.96
CA ASP A 596 2.32 22.08 43.02
C ASP A 596 1.82 22.86 44.26
N GLY A 597 0.97 22.23 45.07
CA GLY A 597 0.35 22.81 46.27
C GLY A 597 -0.92 23.61 46.01
N TYR A 598 -1.49 23.59 44.79
CA TYR A 598 -2.74 24.28 44.49
C TYR A 598 -3.96 23.46 44.93
N THR A 599 -4.91 24.08 45.63
CA THR A 599 -6.21 23.47 45.91
C THR A 599 -7.18 23.63 44.73
N PRO A 600 -8.29 22.87 44.68
CA PRO A 600 -9.33 23.05 43.67
C PRO A 600 -9.84 24.50 43.60
N LEU A 601 -10.00 25.15 44.77
CA LEU A 601 -10.40 26.55 44.86
C LEU A 601 -9.38 27.49 44.22
N MET A 602 -8.08 27.28 44.45
CA MET A 602 -7.02 28.07 43.84
C MET A 602 -7.01 27.96 42.31
N LEU A 603 -7.25 26.76 41.78
CA LEU A 603 -7.32 26.56 40.33
C LEU A 603 -8.55 27.23 39.71
N ALA A 604 -9.71 27.15 40.37
CA ALA A 604 -10.92 27.86 39.93
C ALA A 604 -10.72 29.40 39.99
N ALA A 605 -10.11 29.89 41.06
CA ALA A 605 -9.80 31.31 41.26
C ALA A 605 -8.85 31.84 40.18
N ARG A 606 -7.76 31.10 39.91
CA ARG A 606 -6.78 31.38 38.87
C ARG A 606 -7.38 31.37 37.45
N LYS A 607 -8.49 30.68 37.23
CA LYS A 607 -9.19 30.65 35.94
C LYS A 607 -10.42 31.55 35.91
N GLY A 608 -10.72 32.26 37.01
CA GLY A 608 -11.85 33.19 37.12
C GLY A 608 -13.22 32.53 37.19
N HIS A 609 -13.29 31.25 37.58
CA HIS A 609 -14.54 30.48 37.64
C HIS A 609 -15.32 30.75 38.94
N ALA A 610 -15.94 31.93 39.03
CA ALA A 610 -16.66 32.38 40.23
C ALA A 610 -17.71 31.39 40.77
N ALA A 611 -18.54 30.81 39.88
CA ALA A 611 -19.57 29.84 40.28
C ALA A 611 -18.97 28.55 40.89
N VAL A 612 -17.79 28.14 40.43
CA VAL A 612 -17.07 27.01 41.03
C VAL A 612 -16.48 27.41 42.38
N CYS A 613 -15.92 28.61 42.51
CA CYS A 613 -15.44 29.12 43.80
C CYS A 613 -16.57 29.16 44.84
N GLU A 614 -17.74 29.69 44.49
CA GLU A 614 -18.92 29.71 45.38
C GLU A 614 -19.31 28.30 45.81
N LEU A 615 -19.34 27.37 44.86
CA LEU A 615 -19.69 25.98 45.11
C LEU A 615 -18.69 25.30 46.05
N LEU A 616 -17.38 25.38 45.75
CA LEU A 616 -16.32 24.81 46.60
C LEU A 616 -16.34 25.40 48.02
N ILE A 617 -16.54 26.72 48.15
CA ILE A 617 -16.68 27.39 49.45
C ILE A 617 -17.90 26.86 50.21
N SER A 618 -19.02 26.63 49.52
CA SER A 618 -20.22 26.05 50.15
C SER A 618 -20.01 24.62 50.69
N TYR A 619 -19.05 23.88 50.11
CA TYR A 619 -18.60 22.57 50.59
C TYR A 619 -17.42 22.64 51.58
N GLY A 620 -17.02 23.83 52.03
CA GLY A 620 -16.00 24.02 53.08
C GLY A 620 -14.57 24.22 52.57
N ALA A 621 -14.38 24.73 51.35
CA ALA A 621 -13.05 25.08 50.85
C ALA A 621 -12.43 26.26 51.64
N ARG A 622 -11.14 26.14 51.97
CA ARG A 622 -10.35 27.09 52.75
C ARG A 622 -9.67 28.12 51.87
N CYS A 623 -10.08 29.39 51.98
CA CYS A 623 -9.53 30.52 51.23
C CYS A 623 -8.13 30.96 51.67
N ASP A 624 -7.72 30.61 52.90
CA ASP A 624 -6.48 31.01 53.56
C ASP A 624 -5.30 30.06 53.29
N THR A 625 -5.55 28.92 52.63
CA THR A 625 -4.51 27.96 52.24
C THR A 625 -3.45 28.64 51.38
N ARG A 626 -2.18 28.27 51.57
CA ARG A 626 -1.02 28.82 50.84
C ARG A 626 -0.28 27.73 50.09
N THR A 627 0.10 28.01 48.85
CA THR A 627 1.04 27.17 48.10
C THR A 627 2.45 27.29 48.69
N PRO A 628 3.40 26.40 48.34
CA PRO A 628 4.81 26.56 48.70
C PRO A 628 5.44 27.89 48.22
N ARG A 629 4.83 28.54 47.21
CA ARG A 629 5.23 29.87 46.71
C ARG A 629 4.58 31.02 47.49
N GLY A 630 3.78 30.73 48.51
CA GLY A 630 3.06 31.72 49.30
C GLY A 630 1.79 32.26 48.64
N GLU A 631 1.34 31.67 47.52
CA GLU A 631 0.15 32.12 46.79
C GLU A 631 -1.13 31.66 47.49
N THR A 632 -2.14 32.54 47.55
CA THR A 632 -3.49 32.22 48.05
C THR A 632 -4.49 32.22 46.89
N ALA A 633 -5.70 31.68 47.11
CA ALA A 633 -6.76 31.76 46.11
C ALA A 633 -7.05 33.23 45.71
N LEU A 634 -6.96 34.17 46.66
CA LEU A 634 -7.14 35.60 46.40
C LEU A 634 -6.03 36.19 45.53
N SER A 635 -4.75 35.90 45.83
CA SER A 635 -3.64 36.42 45.02
C SER A 635 -3.67 35.88 43.59
N LEU A 636 -4.09 34.62 43.42
CA LEU A 636 -4.26 34.00 42.10
C LEU A 636 -5.45 34.59 41.33
N ALA A 637 -6.56 34.92 42.00
CA ALA A 637 -7.69 35.60 41.35
C ALA A 637 -7.29 36.99 40.82
N ARG A 638 -6.54 37.77 41.62
CA ARG A 638 -6.05 39.11 41.26
C ARG A 638 -5.06 39.11 40.10
N ALA A 639 -4.27 38.05 39.96
CA ALA A 639 -3.23 37.95 38.93
C ALA A 639 -3.77 37.75 37.49
N THR A 640 -5.09 37.55 37.31
CA THR A 640 -5.65 37.01 36.05
C THR A 640 -6.41 38.03 35.21
N ALA A 641 -7.06 39.03 35.81
CA ALA A 641 -7.71 40.17 35.12
C ALA A 641 -8.10 41.28 36.13
N ALA A 642 -8.25 42.52 35.66
CA ALA A 642 -8.60 43.68 36.48
C ALA A 642 -10.01 43.64 37.14
N PHE A 643 -10.89 42.73 36.69
CA PHE A 643 -12.21 42.48 37.28
C PHE A 643 -12.54 40.99 37.21
N ASN A 644 -12.28 40.27 38.31
CA ASN A 644 -12.57 38.85 38.40
C ASN A 644 -13.69 38.59 39.42
N LYS A 645 -14.88 38.16 38.98
CA LYS A 645 -15.97 37.80 39.89
C LYS A 645 -15.57 36.73 40.92
N ALA A 646 -14.55 35.90 40.61
CA ALA A 646 -14.01 34.95 41.56
C ALA A 646 -13.26 35.62 42.72
N GLU A 647 -12.62 36.77 42.46
CA GLU A 647 -12.04 37.60 43.53
C GLU A 647 -13.13 38.05 44.48
N ASP A 648 -14.25 38.56 43.95
CA ASP A 648 -15.36 39.04 44.79
C ASP A 648 -15.92 37.94 45.69
N VAL A 649 -16.12 36.74 45.14
CA VAL A 649 -16.59 35.57 45.89
C VAL A 649 -15.62 35.21 47.02
N ILE A 650 -14.32 35.21 46.76
CA ILE A 650 -13.29 34.88 47.76
C ILE A 650 -13.21 35.96 48.83
N MET A 651 -13.25 37.24 48.44
CA MET A 651 -13.26 38.39 49.35
C MET A 651 -14.51 38.41 50.24
N ASP A 652 -15.67 38.05 49.69
CA ASP A 652 -16.93 37.96 50.45
C ASP A 652 -16.85 36.86 51.53
N GLU A 653 -16.26 35.71 51.23
CA GLU A 653 -16.07 34.64 52.22
C GLU A 653 -14.97 34.98 53.24
N LEU A 654 -13.83 35.54 52.82
CA LEU A 654 -12.80 36.01 53.75
C LEU A 654 -13.35 37.09 54.70
N GLY A 655 -14.14 38.03 54.17
CA GLY A 655 -14.85 39.02 54.96
C GLY A 655 -15.84 38.39 55.93
N ARG A 656 -16.61 37.39 55.48
CA ARG A 656 -17.53 36.63 56.33
C ARG A 656 -16.78 35.95 57.49
N GLN A 657 -15.64 35.32 57.24
CA GLN A 657 -14.82 34.70 58.28
C GLN A 657 -14.28 35.74 59.28
N LEU A 658 -13.79 36.87 58.79
CA LEU A 658 -13.30 37.98 59.62
C LEU A 658 -14.37 38.51 60.58
N VAL A 659 -15.58 38.79 60.07
CA VAL A 659 -16.64 39.37 60.90
C VAL A 659 -17.16 38.36 61.94
N LEU A 660 -17.16 37.07 61.64
CA LEU A 660 -17.61 36.02 62.58
C LEU A 660 -16.57 35.69 63.65
N GLY A 661 -15.29 35.64 63.27
CA GLY A 661 -14.16 35.50 64.21
C GLY A 661 -14.04 36.71 65.13
N GLY A 662 -14.29 37.90 64.57
CA GLY A 662 -14.24 39.18 65.27
C GLY A 662 -12.81 39.72 65.40
N ALA A 663 -12.69 41.04 65.44
CA ALA A 663 -11.40 41.72 65.59
C ALA A 663 -11.52 42.95 66.50
N HIS A 664 -10.36 43.49 66.89
CA HIS A 664 -10.29 44.73 67.65
C HIS A 664 -10.31 45.93 66.70
N VAL A 665 -11.33 46.77 66.83
CA VAL A 665 -11.52 47.99 66.04
C VAL A 665 -11.66 49.21 66.95
N LYS A 666 -11.35 50.39 66.43
CA LYS A 666 -11.65 51.66 67.11
C LYS A 666 -13.05 52.11 66.73
N LYS A 667 -13.93 52.30 67.70
CA LYS A 667 -15.27 52.82 67.48
C LYS A 667 -15.31 54.32 67.71
N HIS A 668 -15.84 55.08 66.76
CA HIS A 668 -16.18 56.50 66.97
C HIS A 668 -17.57 56.65 67.58
N THR A 669 -17.72 57.67 68.43
CA THR A 669 -19.01 58.02 69.04
C THR A 669 -19.58 59.29 68.43
N LYS A 670 -20.91 59.39 68.34
CA LYS A 670 -21.65 60.58 67.88
C LYS A 670 -21.16 61.07 66.50
N CYS A 671 -21.06 60.17 65.52
CA CYS A 671 -20.64 60.48 64.14
C CYS A 671 -19.36 61.33 64.08
N GLY A 672 -18.32 60.92 64.82
CA GLY A 672 -16.98 61.54 64.79
C GLY A 672 -16.71 62.63 65.83
N ARG A 673 -17.72 63.09 66.60
CA ARG A 673 -17.55 64.16 67.59
C ARG A 673 -16.76 63.77 68.85
N GLY A 674 -16.77 62.48 69.24
CA GLY A 674 -16.03 61.98 70.41
C GLY A 674 -14.74 61.24 70.05
N LYS A 675 -13.87 61.05 71.06
CA LYS A 675 -12.61 60.31 70.88
C LYS A 675 -12.88 58.83 70.52
N PRO A 676 -12.18 58.27 69.52
CA PRO A 676 -12.29 56.85 69.21
C PRO A 676 -11.79 56.01 70.38
N HIS A 677 -12.40 54.85 70.60
CA HIS A 677 -11.98 53.92 71.66
C HIS A 677 -12.08 52.47 71.19
N GLY A 678 -11.19 51.63 71.70
CA GLY A 678 -11.10 50.22 71.30
C GLY A 678 -12.33 49.40 71.68
N LYS A 679 -12.75 48.53 70.77
CA LYS A 679 -13.82 47.54 70.95
C LYS A 679 -13.50 46.26 70.19
N SER A 680 -13.81 45.12 70.80
CA SER A 680 -13.94 43.86 70.08
C SER A 680 -15.27 43.87 69.34
N LEU A 681 -15.22 43.80 68.02
CA LEU A 681 -16.36 43.78 67.11
C LEU A 681 -16.49 42.37 66.52
N ARG A 682 -17.70 41.82 66.51
CA ARG A 682 -18.00 40.54 65.86
C ARG A 682 -19.45 40.46 65.42
N MET A 683 -19.74 39.68 64.39
CA MET A 683 -21.09 39.30 64.00
C MET A 683 -21.50 37.98 64.64
N VAL A 684 -22.78 37.88 64.97
CA VAL A 684 -23.42 36.64 65.42
C VAL A 684 -24.15 36.03 64.24
N ALA A 685 -23.61 34.95 63.65
CA ALA A 685 -24.11 34.34 62.41
C ALA A 685 -25.61 34.06 62.43
N ALA A 686 -26.11 33.37 63.46
CA ALA A 686 -27.51 32.94 63.56
C ALA A 686 -28.52 34.10 63.64
N ALA A 687 -28.07 35.27 64.11
CA ALA A 687 -28.93 36.43 64.30
C ALA A 687 -28.68 37.52 63.23
N GLY A 688 -27.57 37.48 62.50
CA GLY A 688 -27.17 38.54 61.57
C GLY A 688 -26.91 39.88 62.27
N VAL A 689 -26.52 39.83 63.54
CA VAL A 689 -26.41 41.02 64.41
C VAL A 689 -24.94 41.33 64.68
N LEU A 690 -24.56 42.60 64.58
CA LEU A 690 -23.23 43.09 64.92
C LEU A 690 -23.17 43.42 66.41
N ARG A 691 -22.19 42.86 67.10
CA ARG A 691 -21.95 43.05 68.54
C ARG A 691 -20.61 43.72 68.75
N TRP A 692 -20.57 44.72 69.63
CA TRP A 692 -19.33 45.26 70.16
C TRP A 692 -19.31 45.30 71.69
N GLY A 693 -18.31 44.62 72.28
CA GLY A 693 -18.17 44.43 73.73
C GLY A 693 -18.92 43.22 74.32
N GLY A 694 -18.76 42.99 75.62
CA GLY A 694 -19.18 41.74 76.29
C GLY A 694 -20.66 41.59 76.66
N SER A 695 -21.49 42.64 76.55
CA SER A 695 -22.91 42.56 76.92
C SER A 695 -23.85 42.48 75.71
N GLY A 696 -24.86 41.61 75.77
CA GLY A 696 -25.87 41.45 74.70
C GLY A 696 -26.76 42.68 74.45
N ARG A 697 -26.70 43.70 75.31
CA ARG A 697 -27.43 44.97 75.17
C ARG A 697 -26.89 45.88 74.05
N ARG A 698 -25.81 45.48 73.39
CA ARG A 698 -25.16 46.24 72.28
C ARG A 698 -25.16 45.47 70.96
N ASN A 699 -26.09 44.55 70.84
CA ASN A 699 -26.42 43.81 69.64
C ASN A 699 -27.21 44.74 68.70
N VAL A 700 -26.70 44.98 67.50
CA VAL A 700 -27.31 45.90 66.55
C VAL A 700 -27.51 45.26 65.19
N VAL A 701 -28.74 45.31 64.70
CA VAL A 701 -29.10 44.81 63.37
C VAL A 701 -28.53 45.76 62.33
N CYS A 702 -27.64 45.24 61.49
CA CYS A 702 -27.06 45.99 60.39
C CYS A 702 -28.05 46.07 59.24
N ARG A 703 -28.26 47.26 58.70
CA ARG A 703 -29.00 47.49 57.46
C ARG A 703 -28.03 47.57 56.28
N GLU A 704 -27.05 48.47 56.39
CA GLU A 704 -26.06 48.74 55.35
C GLU A 704 -24.68 48.90 55.98
N ALA A 705 -23.64 48.55 55.22
CA ALA A 705 -22.25 48.82 55.57
C ALA A 705 -21.56 49.40 54.34
N GLU A 706 -20.73 50.42 54.52
CA GLU A 706 -20.03 51.11 53.44
C GLU A 706 -18.62 51.51 53.88
N LEU A 707 -17.71 51.57 52.90
CA LEU A 707 -16.36 52.07 53.10
C LEU A 707 -16.38 53.56 53.41
N GLY A 708 -15.49 53.99 54.30
CA GLY A 708 -15.34 55.39 54.70
C GLY A 708 -16.40 55.91 55.67
N GLY A 709 -16.24 57.18 56.02
CA GLY A 709 -17.17 57.93 56.87
C GLY A 709 -18.42 58.39 56.10
N SER A 710 -19.50 58.72 56.82
CA SER A 710 -20.60 59.49 56.22
C SER A 710 -20.18 60.96 56.04
N SER A 711 -20.87 61.72 55.18
CA SER A 711 -20.56 63.14 54.93
C SER A 711 -20.56 63.96 56.23
N ALA A 712 -21.48 63.64 57.16
CA ALA A 712 -21.52 64.26 58.49
C ALA A 712 -20.30 63.89 59.35
N PHE A 713 -19.81 62.65 59.27
CA PHE A 713 -18.59 62.23 59.97
C PHE A 713 -17.37 62.96 59.42
N GLN A 714 -17.23 63.04 58.10
CA GLN A 714 -16.12 63.73 57.43
C GLN A 714 -16.07 65.21 57.83
N LEU A 715 -17.20 65.92 57.77
CA LEU A 715 -17.30 67.33 58.19
C LEU A 715 -16.90 67.54 59.66
N HIS A 716 -17.29 66.65 60.56
CA HIS A 716 -16.94 66.75 61.97
C HIS A 716 -15.45 66.48 62.25
N ARG A 717 -14.83 65.55 61.52
CA ARG A 717 -13.42 65.19 61.69
C ARG A 717 -12.48 66.19 61.03
N GLN A 718 -12.78 66.68 59.82
CA GLN A 718 -11.99 67.71 59.12
C GLN A 718 -11.75 68.97 59.96
N ARG A 719 -12.72 69.36 60.81
CA ARG A 719 -12.60 70.51 61.73
C ARG A 719 -11.76 70.23 62.98
N ARG A 720 -11.34 68.98 63.23
CA ARG A 720 -10.67 68.53 64.47
C ARG A 720 -9.38 67.73 64.25
N GLY A 721 -9.05 67.33 63.01
CA GLY A 721 -7.82 66.60 62.66
C GLY A 721 -7.87 65.93 61.28
N CYS A 722 -6.74 65.36 60.83
CA CYS A 722 -6.58 64.74 59.50
C CYS A 722 -7.07 63.27 59.40
N ASP A 723 -7.87 62.77 60.34
CA ASP A 723 -8.33 61.37 60.37
C ASP A 723 -9.73 61.16 59.77
N ALA A 724 -10.23 62.13 59.01
CA ALA A 724 -11.51 62.03 58.31
C ALA A 724 -11.53 60.95 57.20
N TYR A 725 -10.35 60.59 56.70
CA TYR A 725 -10.12 59.59 55.65
C TYR A 725 -9.08 58.55 56.11
N GLU A 726 -9.07 58.23 57.41
CA GLU A 726 -8.14 57.23 57.95
C GLU A 726 -8.31 55.90 57.18
N PRO A 727 -7.22 55.33 56.62
CA PRO A 727 -7.25 54.02 55.99
C PRO A 727 -7.81 52.98 56.97
N GLY A 728 -8.81 52.21 56.55
CA GLY A 728 -9.51 51.27 57.44
C GLY A 728 -10.79 51.81 58.09
N LEU A 729 -11.21 53.03 57.77
CA LEU A 729 -12.50 53.57 58.18
C LEU A 729 -13.66 52.93 57.40
N PHE A 730 -14.68 52.46 58.11
CA PHE A 730 -15.95 52.01 57.53
C PHE A 730 -17.14 52.42 58.40
N ARG A 731 -18.32 52.56 57.77
CA ARG A 731 -19.58 52.88 58.44
C ARG A 731 -20.56 51.73 58.38
N VAL A 732 -21.34 51.61 59.45
CA VAL A 732 -22.45 50.66 59.57
C VAL A 732 -23.71 51.45 59.91
N ALA A 733 -24.69 51.40 59.01
CA ALA A 733 -26.04 51.88 59.25
C ALA A 733 -26.88 50.78 59.89
N THR A 734 -27.55 51.12 60.97
CA THR A 734 -28.38 50.19 61.75
C THR A 734 -29.82 50.20 61.24
N ALA A 735 -30.59 49.13 61.50
CA ALA A 735 -32.02 49.08 61.15
C ALA A 735 -32.83 50.25 61.76
N THR A 736 -32.36 50.82 62.87
CA THR A 736 -32.95 51.98 63.54
C THR A 736 -32.57 53.34 62.93
N GLY A 737 -31.86 53.35 61.78
CA GLY A 737 -31.40 54.56 61.10
C GLY A 737 -30.19 55.24 61.74
N ARG A 738 -29.62 54.68 62.82
CA ARG A 738 -28.38 55.20 63.44
C ARG A 738 -27.16 54.76 62.64
N GLU A 739 -26.17 55.63 62.51
CA GLU A 739 -24.87 55.32 61.92
C GLU A 739 -23.79 55.13 62.98
N VAL A 740 -22.91 54.16 62.76
CA VAL A 740 -21.75 53.89 63.60
C VAL A 740 -20.51 53.75 62.73
N HIS A 741 -19.44 54.45 63.10
CA HIS A 741 -18.17 54.45 62.37
C HIS A 741 -17.10 53.69 63.14
N PHE A 742 -16.36 52.85 62.43
CA PHE A 742 -15.29 52.01 62.96
C PHE A 742 -14.02 52.18 62.13
N VAL A 743 -12.87 52.04 62.76
CA VAL A 743 -11.56 52.02 62.10
C VAL A 743 -10.84 50.72 62.49
N CYS A 744 -10.48 49.92 61.49
CA CYS A 744 -9.66 48.71 61.65
C CYS A 744 -8.16 49.03 61.47
N GLN A 745 -7.28 48.13 61.92
CA GLN A 745 -5.82 48.40 61.94
C GLN A 745 -5.13 48.04 60.61
N GLY A 746 -5.68 47.11 59.84
CA GLY A 746 -5.15 46.60 58.57
C GLY A 746 -5.46 47.44 57.34
N GLY A 747 -5.79 48.72 57.51
CA GLY A 747 -6.00 49.66 56.40
C GLY A 747 -7.24 49.39 55.55
N GLU A 748 -7.25 49.91 54.31
CA GLU A 748 -8.42 49.89 53.42
C GLU A 748 -8.88 48.46 53.06
N GLU A 749 -7.95 47.53 52.84
CA GLU A 749 -8.30 46.13 52.52
C GLU A 749 -9.06 45.45 53.67
N GLU A 750 -8.65 45.66 54.93
CA GLU A 750 -9.37 45.08 56.08
C GLU A 750 -10.75 45.73 56.24
N ALA A 751 -10.88 47.05 56.00
CA ALA A 751 -12.18 47.71 56.04
C ALA A 751 -13.11 47.21 54.93
N GLU A 752 -12.57 46.92 53.74
CA GLU A 752 -13.33 46.33 52.65
C GLU A 752 -13.84 44.94 53.01
N LEU A 753 -13.00 44.09 53.60
CA LEU A 753 -13.40 42.77 54.13
C LEU A 753 -14.48 42.89 55.22
N TRP A 754 -14.38 43.87 56.13
CA TRP A 754 -15.42 44.15 57.13
C TRP A 754 -16.76 44.51 56.47
N VAL A 755 -16.75 45.40 55.49
CA VAL A 755 -17.96 45.83 54.77
C VAL A 755 -18.57 44.67 53.98
N ARG A 756 -17.76 43.94 53.21
CA ARG A 756 -18.17 42.76 52.44
C ARG A 756 -18.73 41.66 53.35
N GLY A 757 -18.03 41.34 54.44
CA GLY A 757 -18.47 40.36 55.43
C GLY A 757 -19.78 40.71 56.12
N ILE A 758 -19.96 41.97 56.53
CA ILE A 758 -21.23 42.44 57.11
C ILE A 758 -22.37 42.29 56.10
N ARG A 759 -22.14 42.71 54.84
CA ARG A 759 -23.13 42.56 53.77
C ARG A 759 -23.46 41.10 53.49
N ALA A 760 -22.46 40.22 53.42
CA ALA A 760 -22.64 38.79 53.18
C ALA A 760 -23.48 38.11 54.28
N VAL A 761 -23.14 38.32 55.55
CA VAL A 761 -23.89 37.74 56.69
C VAL A 761 -25.31 38.33 56.76
N THR A 762 -25.46 39.64 56.58
CA THR A 762 -26.78 40.30 56.61
C THR A 762 -27.68 39.83 55.46
N ARG A 763 -27.12 39.68 54.25
CA ARG A 763 -27.85 39.15 53.09
C ARG A 763 -28.26 37.70 53.30
N ALA A 764 -27.42 36.86 53.90
CA ALA A 764 -27.75 35.47 54.19
C ALA A 764 -28.91 35.31 55.19
N VAL A 765 -29.00 36.18 56.20
CA VAL A 765 -30.02 36.13 57.25
C VAL A 765 -31.33 36.83 56.85
N TYR A 766 -31.23 38.00 56.22
CA TYR A 766 -32.39 38.87 55.95
C TYR A 766 -32.79 38.95 54.48
N GLY A 767 -31.90 38.62 53.54
CA GLY A 767 -32.17 38.68 52.09
C GLY A 767 -33.20 37.68 51.59
N LYS A 768 -33.48 36.59 52.34
CA LYS A 768 -34.57 35.65 52.02
C LYS A 768 -35.95 36.13 52.48
N ARG A 769 -36.05 37.14 53.34
CA ARG A 769 -37.33 37.65 53.89
C ARG A 769 -37.98 38.75 53.04
N GLY A 770 -37.41 39.11 51.90
CA GLY A 770 -37.87 40.21 51.04
C GLY A 770 -38.50 39.79 49.70
N LYS A 771 -38.88 38.52 49.54
CA LYS A 771 -39.58 37.99 48.35
C LYS A 771 -40.82 37.16 48.72
N GLU A 772 -41.49 37.53 49.81
CA GLU A 772 -42.90 37.18 50.05
C GLU A 772 -43.75 38.44 49.89
#